data_AF-D4AIX9-F1
#
_entry.id   AF-D4AIX9-F1
#
_cell.length_a   1.000
_cell.length_b   1.000
_cell.length_c   1.000
_cell.angle_alpha   90.00
_cell.angle_beta   90.00
_cell.angle_gamma   90.00
#
_symmetry.space_group_name_H-M   'P 1'
#
loop_
_entity.id
_entity.type
_entity.pdbx_description
1 polymer ?
#
loop_
_entity_poly.entity_id
_entity_poly.type
_entity_poly.pdbx_seq_one_letter_code
_entity_poly.pdbx_strand_id
1 'polypeptide(L)'
;MPNEPETATLLEWINSFPLGTSIQSSDDLYDGVILWEILQDIDPHEFLGVLPESSPEDHWVLRWQNLKHLHKLLLNYIRNRYDGEIPAGLSTDPDLKSIAETASTKETNRLLKLFLMAAIRSPGAESYIERMVQLSTATQEGLKGIIEEAQNPSQDRLDQINYEQDEYKARRDLAMDPELQFEERVGKLLVENDKLSNEKKQLEKDLEEFHRKDVRLREANELLQDKLNITEDRLARLKSGKADIGPNFKGYEHRTQDIIAAQETKLTAAQDEIDSLRISLETLRVKNQKYQTLQDEYDEIKIERDQLARKANAAEKYRQKLQASQDYEKENQILKNKVKDLQQHLKESDTLQRVSAARETEVENYRRLVARVEQDRHEIQDLKKKLEFDNHALTERLLGAEEQRTRDEDTIGRLQERIRELEGLDSSPASPRPSTPKPHGSSLERDLEESGKREAQLNAENEELKKKLENISIVDKAVTETPDDDESEAPGERKWKDDFYQCSLQTDAELKDAHQRLHVDYTIMRTKIVELEGLLEATKLELSDANMKLSLVNKEKLEMVKEVTEVNSVEQTALREKCAVLAATARTLTSQLEVRQLQMSEISRERDNLRNTFKQSDTKLSTEGEASLEEMKQLLEEANAVRVNDTTDDDMTNEFLERLAETTERSAEHLARRAEKKEENPTIETEVDPNQVKSLVELWHWSLLFAGLIYAYDAVNPGASLICYIGMFMNPELGSCG
;
A
#
# COMPACT_ATOMS: atom_id res chain seq x y z
N MET A 1 23.00 -2.96 35.85
CA MET A 1 22.50 -2.77 37.23
C MET A 1 23.21 -1.58 37.88
N PRO A 2 22.73 -0.33 37.70
CA PRO A 2 23.18 0.84 38.47
C PRO A 2 22.08 1.49 39.34
N ASN A 3 20.84 0.97 39.40
CA ASN A 3 19.70 1.72 39.96
C ASN A 3 19.37 1.40 41.44
N GLU A 4 20.07 0.49 42.11
CA GLU A 4 19.74 0.09 43.50
C GLU A 4 19.81 1.23 44.55
N PRO A 5 20.82 2.12 44.58
CA PRO A 5 20.90 3.15 45.64
C PRO A 5 19.84 4.24 45.48
N GLU A 6 19.53 4.61 44.24
CA GLU A 6 18.50 5.61 43.91
C GLU A 6 17.10 5.08 44.24
N THR A 7 16.82 3.82 43.91
CA THR A 7 15.55 3.16 44.24
C THR A 7 15.36 3.12 45.76
N ALA A 8 16.38 2.71 46.52
CA ALA A 8 16.31 2.66 47.98
C ALA A 8 16.05 4.05 48.60
N THR A 9 16.71 5.10 48.07
CA THR A 9 16.50 6.49 48.49
C THR A 9 15.05 6.94 48.28
N LEU A 10 14.51 6.71 47.09
CA LEU A 10 13.14 7.12 46.75
C LEU A 10 12.08 6.31 47.52
N LEU A 11 12.30 5.01 47.75
CA LEU A 11 11.39 4.18 48.54
C LEU A 11 11.41 4.54 50.03
N GLU A 12 12.57 4.86 50.62
CA GLU A 12 12.64 5.36 52.00
C GLU A 12 11.90 6.70 52.13
N TRP A 13 12.04 7.59 51.15
CA TRP A 13 11.29 8.84 51.10
C TRP A 13 9.78 8.62 51.00
N ILE A 14 9.33 7.71 50.13
CA ILE A 14 7.91 7.38 49.99
C ILE A 14 7.34 6.77 51.29
N ASN A 15 8.11 5.93 51.99
CA ASN A 15 7.72 5.37 53.29
C ASN A 15 7.63 6.42 54.42
N SER A 16 8.05 7.67 54.19
CA SER A 16 7.86 8.78 55.14
C SER A 16 6.45 9.37 55.12
N PHE A 17 5.65 9.05 54.10
CA PHE A 17 4.24 9.41 54.03
C PHE A 17 3.43 8.50 54.97
N PRO A 18 2.29 8.97 55.51
CA PRO A 18 1.42 8.17 56.37
C PRO A 18 0.62 7.13 55.57
N LEU A 19 1.33 6.22 54.90
CA LEU A 19 0.78 5.14 54.10
C LEU A 19 0.36 4.01 55.06
N GLY A 20 -0.85 3.48 54.92
CA GLY A 20 -1.33 2.36 55.74
C GLY A 20 -0.50 1.07 55.60
N THR A 21 0.44 1.05 54.66
CA THR A 21 1.30 -0.08 54.28
C THR A 21 2.75 0.39 54.06
N SER A 22 3.72 -0.40 54.50
CA SER A 22 5.13 -0.14 54.19
C SER A 22 5.51 -0.76 52.85
N ILE A 23 6.04 0.06 51.95
CA ILE A 23 6.48 -0.34 50.61
C ILE A 23 7.89 -0.90 50.69
N GLN A 24 8.09 -2.11 50.17
CA GLN A 24 9.40 -2.79 50.17
C GLN A 24 9.99 -2.89 48.76
N SER A 25 9.16 -2.89 47.72
CA SER A 25 9.59 -2.99 46.32
C SER A 25 8.90 -1.93 45.46
N SER A 26 9.52 -1.58 44.32
CA SER A 26 8.84 -0.81 43.26
C SER A 26 7.60 -1.52 42.71
N ASP A 27 7.48 -2.83 42.94
CA ASP A 27 6.31 -3.63 42.58
C ASP A 27 5.07 -3.18 43.37
N ASP A 28 5.21 -2.72 44.61
CA ASP A 28 4.05 -2.30 45.40
C ASP A 28 3.39 -1.01 44.86
N LEU A 29 4.01 -0.36 43.86
CA LEU A 29 3.57 0.91 43.27
C LEU A 29 2.98 0.76 41.86
N TYR A 30 2.92 -0.44 41.29
CA TYR A 30 2.52 -0.63 39.88
C TYR A 30 1.05 -0.27 39.62
N ASP A 31 0.20 -0.30 40.65
CA ASP A 31 -1.27 -0.18 40.52
C ASP A 31 -1.76 1.28 40.52
N GLY A 32 -0.87 2.20 40.92
CA GLY A 32 -1.12 3.63 41.04
C GLY A 32 -1.98 4.03 42.24
N VAL A 33 -2.42 3.09 43.09
CA VAL A 33 -3.33 3.38 44.22
C VAL A 33 -2.60 4.14 45.31
N ILE A 34 -1.46 3.60 45.76
CA ILE A 34 -0.64 4.27 46.79
C ILE A 34 -0.11 5.61 46.27
N LEU A 35 0.28 5.67 44.99
CA LEU A 35 0.70 6.92 44.35
C LEU A 35 -0.41 7.97 44.36
N TRP A 36 -1.68 7.57 44.22
CA TRP A 36 -2.80 8.49 44.29
C TRP A 36 -3.01 9.04 45.70
N GLU A 37 -2.91 8.20 46.73
CA GLU A 37 -2.98 8.64 48.13
C GLU A 37 -1.89 9.67 48.45
N ILE A 38 -0.68 9.47 47.91
CA ILE A 38 0.43 10.42 48.06
C ILE A 38 0.12 11.75 47.37
N LEU A 39 -0.45 11.75 46.16
CA LEU A 39 -0.87 13.01 45.53
C LEU A 39 -1.93 13.74 46.35
N GLN A 40 -2.87 13.00 46.94
CA GLN A 40 -3.88 13.57 47.82
C GLN A 40 -3.28 14.14 49.12
N ASP A 41 -2.23 13.54 49.69
CA ASP A 41 -1.48 14.12 50.82
C ASP A 41 -0.75 15.41 50.40
N ILE A 42 -0.16 15.42 49.19
CA ILE A 42 0.59 16.58 48.67
C ILE A 42 -0.30 17.80 48.49
N ASP A 43 -1.46 17.65 47.85
CA ASP A 43 -2.40 18.75 47.64
C ASP A 43 -3.85 18.25 47.50
N PRO A 44 -4.59 18.15 48.62
CA PRO A 44 -5.98 17.69 48.60
C PRO A 44 -6.92 18.57 47.75
N HIS A 45 -6.55 19.83 47.49
CA HIS A 45 -7.39 20.77 46.77
C HIS A 45 -7.29 20.63 45.25
N GLU A 46 -6.14 20.19 44.73
CA GLU A 46 -5.89 20.00 43.30
C GLU A 46 -6.18 18.56 42.85
N PHE A 47 -5.88 17.56 43.69
CA PHE A 47 -6.11 16.14 43.39
C PHE A 47 -7.48 15.66 43.89
N LEU A 48 -8.54 16.26 43.35
CA LEU A 48 -9.93 15.92 43.68
C LEU A 48 -10.40 14.66 42.95
N GLY A 49 -11.11 13.78 43.68
CA GLY A 49 -11.82 12.63 43.11
C GLY A 49 -11.24 11.27 43.52
N VAL A 50 -11.53 10.27 42.70
CA VAL A 50 -11.12 8.87 42.87
C VAL A 50 -10.42 8.42 41.59
N LEU A 51 -9.48 7.50 41.72
CA LEU A 51 -8.88 6.84 40.55
C LEU A 51 -9.95 6.24 39.63
N PRO A 52 -9.69 6.19 38.30
CA PRO A 52 -10.60 5.58 37.33
C PRO A 52 -11.04 4.17 37.71
N GLU A 53 -10.12 3.36 38.24
CA GLU A 53 -10.36 1.98 38.65
C GLU A 53 -9.88 1.76 40.08
N SER A 54 -10.79 1.42 40.99
CA SER A 54 -10.48 1.24 42.42
C SER A 54 -9.93 -0.14 42.78
N SER A 55 -9.97 -1.13 41.89
CA SER A 55 -9.47 -2.50 42.12
C SER A 55 -8.79 -3.07 40.87
N PRO A 56 -7.57 -2.62 40.54
CA PRO A 56 -6.88 -2.98 39.29
C PRO A 56 -6.15 -4.34 39.35
N GLU A 57 -6.55 -5.25 40.26
CA GLU A 57 -5.81 -6.48 40.59
C GLU A 57 -5.65 -7.43 39.39
N ASP A 58 -6.61 -7.52 38.47
CA ASP A 58 -6.61 -8.60 37.47
C ASP A 58 -6.09 -8.24 36.07
N HIS A 59 -5.81 -6.96 35.75
CA HIS A 59 -5.39 -6.61 34.39
C HIS A 59 -4.48 -5.36 34.29
N TRP A 60 -3.31 -5.52 33.67
CA TRP A 60 -2.31 -4.45 33.51
C TRP A 60 -2.84 -3.21 32.79
N VAL A 61 -3.82 -3.34 31.90
CA VAL A 61 -4.45 -2.18 31.22
C VAL A 61 -5.18 -1.26 32.20
N LEU A 62 -5.82 -1.79 33.25
CA LEU A 62 -6.53 -0.97 34.24
C LEU A 62 -5.52 -0.21 35.11
N ARG A 63 -4.45 -0.90 35.54
CA ARG A 63 -3.28 -0.28 36.22
C ARG A 63 -2.68 0.84 35.36
N TRP A 64 -2.50 0.58 34.07
CA TRP A 64 -1.99 1.56 33.11
C TRP A 64 -2.91 2.78 32.94
N GLN A 65 -4.23 2.59 32.96
CA GLN A 65 -5.19 3.70 32.93
C GLN A 65 -5.10 4.57 34.18
N ASN A 66 -4.98 3.96 35.36
CA ASN A 66 -4.76 4.68 36.62
C ASN A 66 -3.46 5.49 36.58
N LEU A 67 -2.34 4.86 36.18
CA LEU A 67 -1.04 5.54 36.05
C LEU A 67 -1.09 6.68 35.03
N LYS A 68 -1.80 6.53 33.90
CA LYS A 68 -2.00 7.61 32.92
C LYS A 68 -2.77 8.79 33.50
N HIS A 69 -3.85 8.51 34.22
CA HIS A 69 -4.66 9.54 34.85
C HIS A 69 -3.84 10.34 35.85
N LEU A 70 -3.15 9.61 36.74
CA LEU A 70 -2.28 10.16 37.77
C LEU A 70 -1.13 10.99 37.18
N HIS A 71 -0.40 10.44 36.20
CA HIS A 71 0.72 11.12 35.54
C HIS A 71 0.28 12.41 34.83
N LYS A 72 -0.89 12.40 34.18
CA LYS A 72 -1.44 13.59 33.52
C LYS A 72 -1.73 14.71 34.54
N LEU A 73 -2.35 14.38 35.66
CA LEU A 73 -2.66 15.35 36.71
C LEU A 73 -1.38 15.86 37.38
N LEU A 74 -0.44 14.98 37.68
CA LEU A 74 0.86 15.33 38.25
C LEU A 74 1.65 16.30 37.35
N LEU A 75 1.77 16.02 36.06
CA LEU A 75 2.46 16.93 35.14
C LEU A 75 1.76 18.29 35.02
N ASN A 76 0.42 18.29 35.00
CA ASN A 76 -0.33 19.55 34.97
C ASN A 76 -0.11 20.37 36.24
N TYR A 77 -0.09 19.69 37.40
CA TYR A 77 0.21 20.30 38.69
C TYR A 77 1.62 20.91 38.72
N ILE A 78 2.64 20.16 38.29
CA ILE A 78 4.03 20.64 38.22
C ILE A 78 4.10 21.86 37.31
N ARG A 79 3.54 21.82 36.10
CA ARG A 79 3.52 22.99 35.18
C ARG A 79 2.87 24.22 35.82
N ASN A 80 1.74 24.04 36.51
CA ASN A 80 1.06 25.15 37.19
C ASN A 80 1.92 25.76 38.32
N ARG A 81 2.74 24.95 39.01
CA ARG A 81 3.62 25.41 40.10
C ARG A 81 4.97 25.97 39.63
N TYR A 82 5.37 25.68 38.39
CA TYR A 82 6.63 26.10 37.76
C TYR A 82 6.43 27.08 36.58
N ASP A 83 5.38 27.90 36.62
CA ASP A 83 5.10 28.97 35.64
C ASP A 83 5.04 28.48 34.18
N GLY A 84 4.47 27.28 33.98
CA GLY A 84 4.29 26.66 32.67
C GLY A 84 5.46 25.78 32.20
N GLU A 85 6.60 25.81 32.89
CA GLU A 85 7.78 24.99 32.55
C GLU A 85 7.92 23.78 33.48
N ILE A 86 8.58 22.72 33.01
CA ILE A 86 8.98 21.57 33.85
C ILE A 86 10.50 21.62 33.96
N PRO A 87 11.11 21.38 35.14
CA PRO A 87 12.56 21.38 35.29
C PRO A 87 13.24 20.46 34.25
N ALA A 88 14.20 21.02 33.50
CA ALA A 88 14.80 20.38 32.34
C ALA A 88 15.59 19.09 32.67
N GLY A 89 15.94 18.86 33.94
CA GLY A 89 16.60 17.64 34.40
C GLY A 89 15.67 16.45 34.65
N LEU A 90 14.35 16.64 34.54
CA LEU A 90 13.36 15.59 34.75
C LEU A 90 12.95 14.95 33.42
N SER A 91 12.84 13.61 33.43
CA SER A 91 12.17 12.90 32.35
C SER A 91 10.65 13.06 32.50
N THR A 92 10.01 13.70 31.54
CA THR A 92 8.54 13.97 31.57
C THR A 92 7.69 12.82 31.06
N ASP A 93 8.32 11.80 30.48
CA ASP A 93 7.63 10.71 29.78
C ASP A 93 8.11 9.33 30.26
N PRO A 94 7.91 8.95 31.53
CA PRO A 94 8.17 7.59 31.99
C PRO A 94 7.30 6.59 31.23
N ASP A 95 7.83 5.40 30.94
CA ASP A 95 7.07 4.33 30.27
C ASP A 95 6.08 3.69 31.25
N LEU A 96 4.92 4.32 31.38
CA LEU A 96 3.81 3.87 32.24
C LEU A 96 3.31 2.47 31.89
N LYS A 97 3.49 2.02 30.63
CA LYS A 97 3.08 0.67 30.22
C LYS A 97 4.00 -0.35 30.86
N SER A 98 5.31 -0.12 30.83
CA SER A 98 6.28 -1.00 31.49
C SER A 98 6.12 -1.04 33.02
N ILE A 99 5.70 0.07 33.65
CA ILE A 99 5.38 0.09 35.08
C ILE A 99 4.18 -0.83 35.35
N ALA A 100 3.11 -0.72 34.56
CA ALA A 100 1.89 -1.51 34.75
C ALA A 100 2.04 -3.00 34.41
N GLU A 101 2.86 -3.33 33.40
CA GLU A 101 3.01 -4.70 32.85
C GLU A 101 4.16 -5.47 33.49
N THR A 102 5.32 -4.84 33.69
CA THR A 102 6.55 -5.50 34.15
C THR A 102 7.13 -4.92 35.44
N ALA A 103 6.43 -3.97 36.09
CA ALA A 103 6.87 -3.29 37.31
C ALA A 103 8.31 -2.76 37.22
N SER A 104 8.63 -2.12 36.08
CA SER A 104 9.98 -1.62 35.79
C SER A 104 10.48 -0.60 36.82
N THR A 105 11.45 -1.01 37.65
CA THR A 105 12.08 -0.17 38.70
C THR A 105 12.62 1.16 38.15
N LYS A 106 13.23 1.14 36.96
CA LYS A 106 13.78 2.33 36.29
C LYS A 106 12.70 3.38 36.00
N GLU A 107 11.57 2.95 35.47
CA GLU A 107 10.48 3.84 35.06
C GLU A 107 9.67 4.29 36.29
N THR A 108 9.51 3.43 37.30
CA THR A 108 8.95 3.80 38.60
C THR A 108 9.79 4.90 39.26
N ASN A 109 11.11 4.79 39.27
CA ASN A 109 11.97 5.85 39.83
C ASN A 109 11.81 7.18 39.10
N ARG A 110 11.71 7.16 37.77
CA ARG A 110 11.44 8.38 36.97
C ARG A 110 10.11 9.02 37.37
N LEU A 111 9.07 8.21 37.54
CA LEU A 111 7.78 8.70 38.03
C LEU A 111 7.90 9.29 39.45
N LEU A 112 8.58 8.60 40.37
CA LEU A 112 8.79 9.06 41.75
C LEU A 112 9.59 10.38 41.83
N LYS A 113 10.53 10.62 40.91
CA LYS A 113 11.21 11.93 40.82
C LYS A 113 10.22 13.07 40.53
N LEU A 114 9.21 12.85 39.69
CA LEU A 114 8.17 13.85 39.43
C LEU A 114 7.35 14.13 40.69
N PHE A 115 7.03 13.09 41.46
CA PHE A 115 6.35 13.21 42.75
C PHE A 115 7.16 14.03 43.75
N LEU A 116 8.46 13.75 43.87
CA LEU A 116 9.37 14.49 44.75
C LEU A 116 9.35 15.99 44.42
N MET A 117 9.39 16.32 43.13
CA MET A 117 9.37 17.70 42.66
C MET A 117 8.01 18.38 42.90
N ALA A 118 6.90 17.65 42.78
CA ALA A 118 5.59 18.14 43.15
C ALA A 118 5.48 18.40 44.65
N ALA A 119 6.01 17.51 45.51
CA ALA A 119 5.96 17.64 46.95
C ALA A 119 6.75 18.87 47.47
N ILE A 120 7.95 19.10 46.96
CA ILE A 120 8.83 20.22 47.37
C ILE A 120 8.29 21.58 46.89
N ARG A 121 7.43 21.59 45.87
CA ARG A 121 6.79 22.81 45.35
C ARG A 121 5.31 22.93 45.71
N SER A 122 4.81 22.06 46.59
CA SER A 122 3.44 22.10 47.08
C SER A 122 3.23 23.23 48.09
N PRO A 123 1.98 23.65 48.34
CA PRO A 123 1.66 24.57 49.43
C PRO A 123 2.12 24.07 50.81
N GLY A 124 2.24 22.75 50.98
CA GLY A 124 2.71 22.08 52.20
C GLY A 124 4.20 21.71 52.20
N ALA A 125 5.00 22.28 51.28
CA ALA A 125 6.40 21.93 51.08
C ALA A 125 7.26 21.95 52.35
N GLU A 126 7.04 22.90 53.25
CA GLU A 126 7.78 23.01 54.52
C GLU A 126 7.68 21.72 55.34
N SER A 127 6.49 21.12 55.42
CA SER A 127 6.27 19.86 56.15
C SER A 127 7.00 18.66 55.53
N TYR A 128 7.12 18.65 54.19
CA TYR A 128 7.82 17.60 53.46
C TYR A 128 9.34 17.74 53.62
N ILE A 129 9.85 18.97 53.60
CA ILE A 129 11.26 19.26 53.84
C ILE A 129 11.65 18.89 55.27
N GLU A 130 10.82 19.20 56.26
CA GLU A 130 11.05 18.77 57.66
C GLU A 130 11.08 17.25 57.81
N ARG A 131 10.18 16.53 57.13
CA ARG A 131 10.19 15.06 57.07
C ARG A 131 11.46 14.52 56.40
N MET A 132 11.91 15.12 55.30
CA MET A 132 13.14 14.70 54.61
C MET A 132 14.38 14.78 55.51
N VAL A 133 14.46 15.76 56.41
CA VAL A 133 15.57 15.90 57.38
C VAL A 133 15.56 14.81 58.47
N GLN A 134 14.46 14.09 58.65
CA GLN A 134 14.37 12.97 59.60
C GLN A 134 14.77 11.61 59.01
N LEU A 135 14.99 11.53 57.69
CA LEU A 135 15.40 10.31 56.98
C LEU A 135 16.87 9.98 57.21
N SER A 136 17.31 8.78 56.79
CA SER A 136 18.71 8.39 56.88
C SER A 136 19.64 9.36 56.14
N THR A 137 20.87 9.55 56.64
CA THR A 137 21.85 10.48 56.03
C THR A 137 22.13 10.14 54.56
N ALA A 138 22.18 8.84 54.23
CA ALA A 138 22.38 8.39 52.84
C ALA A 138 21.20 8.81 51.95
N THR A 139 19.97 8.69 52.44
CA THR A 139 18.77 9.11 51.71
C THR A 139 18.67 10.62 51.59
N GLN A 140 19.10 11.39 52.59
CA GLN A 140 19.19 12.85 52.48
C GLN A 140 20.16 13.29 51.38
N GLU A 141 21.35 12.70 51.32
CA GLU A 141 22.34 12.97 50.27
C GLU A 141 21.81 12.57 48.89
N GLY A 142 21.16 11.40 48.79
CA GLY A 142 20.55 10.93 47.55
C GLY A 142 19.43 11.85 47.06
N LEU A 143 18.49 12.24 47.93
CA LEU A 143 17.40 13.16 47.59
C LEU A 143 17.93 14.53 47.16
N LYS A 144 18.95 15.05 47.85
CA LYS A 144 19.61 16.30 47.46
C LYS A 144 20.20 16.20 46.06
N GLY A 145 20.89 15.10 45.75
CA GLY A 145 21.44 14.85 44.41
C GLY A 145 20.35 14.82 43.33
N ILE A 146 19.22 14.15 43.59
CA ILE A 146 18.08 14.09 42.67
C ILE A 146 17.46 15.47 42.42
N ILE A 147 17.31 16.29 43.47
CA ILE A 147 16.74 17.64 43.36
C ILE A 147 17.68 18.57 42.60
N GLU A 148 18.98 18.53 42.89
CA GLU A 148 20.00 19.31 42.18
C GLU A 148 20.08 18.90 40.71
N GLU A 149 20.06 17.60 40.41
CA GLU A 149 20.00 17.07 39.03
C GLU A 149 18.75 17.56 38.29
N ALA A 150 17.59 17.58 38.95
CA ALA A 150 16.33 18.02 38.36
C ALA A 150 16.31 19.53 38.05
N GLN A 151 16.83 20.36 38.95
CA GLN A 151 16.79 21.83 38.82
C GLN A 151 17.96 22.40 38.00
N ASN A 152 19.15 21.82 38.14
CA ASN A 152 20.39 22.25 37.47
C ASN A 152 21.03 21.05 36.74
N PRO A 153 20.42 20.57 35.66
CA PRO A 153 20.93 19.40 34.95
C PRO A 153 22.30 19.68 34.32
N SER A 154 23.19 18.71 34.43
CA SER A 154 24.43 18.71 33.64
C SER A 154 24.13 18.49 32.16
N GLN A 155 25.06 18.90 31.28
CA GLN A 155 24.93 18.66 29.84
C GLN A 155 24.76 17.17 29.54
N ASP A 156 25.52 16.31 30.23
CA ASP A 156 25.41 14.85 30.10
C ASP A 156 24.00 14.34 30.47
N ARG A 157 23.35 14.95 31.49
CA ARG A 157 21.99 14.55 31.86
C ARG A 157 20.96 15.02 30.84
N LEU A 158 21.12 16.22 30.27
CA LEU A 158 20.26 16.70 29.18
C LEU A 158 20.36 15.80 27.94
N ASP A 159 21.58 15.40 27.57
CA ASP A 159 21.80 14.49 26.45
C ASP A 159 21.21 13.10 26.73
N GLN A 160 21.30 12.63 27.98
CA GLN A 160 20.66 11.39 28.41
C GLN A 160 19.12 11.47 28.35
N ILE A 161 18.50 12.59 28.75
CA ILE A 161 17.04 12.81 28.64
C ILE A 161 16.62 12.77 27.17
N ASN A 162 17.35 13.45 26.29
CA ASN A 162 17.07 13.46 24.86
C ASN A 162 17.15 12.05 24.27
N TYR A 163 18.20 11.30 24.61
CA TYR A 163 18.33 9.90 24.17
C TYR A 163 17.22 9.01 24.71
N GLU A 164 16.83 9.16 25.98
CA GLU A 164 15.73 8.42 26.60
C GLU A 164 14.38 8.73 25.93
N GLN A 165 14.15 10.00 25.57
CA GLN A 165 12.94 10.42 24.88
C GLN A 165 12.90 9.91 23.43
N ASP A 166 14.05 9.90 22.75
CA ASP A 166 14.17 9.38 21.39
C ASP A 166 14.08 7.84 21.37
N GLU A 167 14.62 7.13 22.36
CA GLU A 167 14.47 5.67 22.48
C GLU A 167 13.00 5.29 22.73
N TYR A 168 12.28 6.01 23.58
CA TYR A 168 10.87 5.75 23.84
C TYR A 168 9.99 6.05 22.61
N LYS A 169 10.27 7.14 21.88
CA LYS A 169 9.63 7.44 20.60
C LYS A 169 9.95 6.37 19.56
N ALA A 170 11.22 5.99 19.42
CA ALA A 170 11.65 4.96 18.49
C ALA A 170 10.99 3.60 18.80
N ARG A 171 10.90 3.17 20.07
CA ARG A 171 10.18 1.94 20.45
C ARG A 171 8.68 2.01 20.13
N ARG A 172 8.04 3.16 20.31
CA ARG A 172 6.64 3.37 19.93
C ARG A 172 6.46 3.30 18.42
N ASP A 173 7.38 3.89 17.66
CA ASP A 173 7.33 3.96 16.19
C ASP A 173 7.76 2.64 15.52
N LEU A 174 8.60 1.83 16.17
CA LEU A 174 8.92 0.46 15.75
C LEU A 174 7.76 -0.53 16.02
N ALA A 175 6.93 -0.26 17.02
CA ALA A 175 5.81 -1.13 17.39
C ALA A 175 4.50 -0.81 16.65
N MET A 176 4.40 0.33 15.98
CA MET A 176 3.18 0.77 15.30
C MET A 176 3.51 1.16 13.87
N ASP A 177 2.97 0.41 12.91
CA ASP A 177 3.07 0.70 11.48
C ASP A 177 2.75 2.19 11.22
N PRO A 178 3.64 2.96 10.56
CA PRO A 178 3.39 4.35 10.20
C PRO A 178 2.04 4.57 9.51
N GLU A 179 1.58 3.58 8.74
CA GLU A 179 0.27 3.58 8.10
C GLU A 179 -0.89 3.50 9.12
N LEU A 180 -0.72 2.72 10.19
CA LEU A 180 -1.70 2.54 11.26
C LEU A 180 -1.77 3.76 12.18
N GLN A 181 -0.64 4.45 12.43
CA GLN A 181 -0.64 5.73 13.15
C GLN A 181 -1.33 6.85 12.35
N PHE A 182 -1.17 6.84 11.03
CA PHE A 182 -1.88 7.76 10.16
C PHE A 182 -3.39 7.45 10.18
N GLU A 183 -3.77 6.18 10.08
CA GLU A 183 -5.16 5.73 10.15
C GLU A 183 -5.81 6.06 11.51
N GLU A 184 -5.11 5.88 12.63
CA GLU A 184 -5.63 6.23 13.96
C GLU A 184 -5.85 7.75 14.10
N ARG A 185 -4.92 8.57 13.60
CA ARG A 185 -5.08 10.04 13.60
C ARG A 185 -6.24 10.48 12.72
N VAL A 186 -6.35 9.91 11.51
CA VAL A 186 -7.47 10.19 10.60
C VAL A 186 -8.79 9.71 11.20
N GLY A 187 -8.82 8.57 11.88
CA GLY A 187 -9.98 8.04 12.59
C GLY A 187 -10.44 8.95 13.73
N LYS A 188 -9.51 9.44 14.56
CA LYS A 188 -9.83 10.42 15.62
C LYS A 188 -10.38 11.72 15.06
N LEU A 189 -9.76 12.24 14.00
CA LEU A 189 -10.24 13.46 13.32
C LEU A 189 -11.62 13.25 12.68
N LEU A 190 -11.91 12.08 12.12
CA LEU A 190 -13.23 11.75 11.58
C LEU A 190 -14.29 11.71 12.68
N VAL A 191 -14.02 11.05 13.80
CA VAL A 191 -14.95 11.00 14.95
C VAL A 191 -15.20 12.40 15.52
N GLU A 192 -14.16 13.21 15.65
CA GLU A 192 -14.29 14.60 16.12
C GLU A 192 -15.07 15.46 15.11
N ASN A 193 -14.83 15.28 13.81
CA ASN A 193 -15.59 15.95 12.75
C ASN A 193 -17.07 15.56 12.78
N ASP A 194 -17.38 14.27 12.92
CA ASP A 194 -18.75 13.78 13.04
C ASP A 194 -19.44 14.33 14.30
N LYS A 195 -18.72 14.40 15.43
CA LYS A 195 -19.23 15.00 16.66
C LYS A 195 -19.54 16.49 16.47
N LEU A 196 -18.60 17.27 15.93
CA LEU A 196 -18.77 18.70 15.67
C LEU A 196 -19.88 18.97 14.64
N SER A 197 -19.99 18.11 13.61
CA SER A 197 -21.05 18.18 12.60
C SER A 197 -22.43 17.92 13.21
N ASN A 198 -22.54 16.95 14.12
CA ASN A 198 -23.78 16.68 14.85
C ASN A 198 -24.14 17.83 15.83
N GLU A 199 -23.17 18.37 16.56
CA GLU A 199 -23.39 19.54 17.44
C GLU A 199 -23.84 20.75 16.62
N LYS A 200 -23.20 21.02 15.47
CA LYS A 200 -23.62 22.07 14.54
C LYS A 200 -25.06 21.88 14.07
N LYS A 201 -25.42 20.66 13.64
CA LYS A 201 -26.77 20.34 13.19
C LYS A 201 -27.81 20.51 14.30
N GLN A 202 -27.45 20.21 15.55
CA GLN A 202 -28.33 20.43 16.68
C GLN A 202 -28.52 21.93 16.96
N LEU A 203 -27.44 22.72 16.95
CA LEU A 203 -27.51 24.17 17.10
C LEU A 203 -28.33 24.84 15.99
N GLU A 204 -28.21 24.36 14.74
CA GLU A 204 -29.02 24.83 13.61
C GLU A 204 -30.52 24.56 13.85
N LYS A 205 -30.88 23.37 14.33
CA LYS A 205 -32.28 23.04 14.67
C LYS A 205 -32.81 23.92 15.81
N ASP A 206 -32.02 24.14 16.83
CA ASP A 206 -32.40 24.99 17.98
C ASP A 206 -32.61 26.43 17.51
N LEU A 207 -31.72 26.96 16.66
CA LEU A 207 -31.87 28.27 16.02
C LEU A 207 -33.16 28.37 15.19
N GLU A 208 -33.48 27.36 14.39
CA GLU A 208 -34.74 27.31 13.63
C GLU A 208 -35.98 27.24 14.53
N GLU A 209 -35.89 26.55 15.67
CA GLU A 209 -36.97 26.52 16.66
C GLU A 209 -37.17 27.89 17.33
N PHE A 210 -36.07 28.57 17.70
CA PHE A 210 -36.14 29.94 18.22
C PHE A 210 -36.72 30.91 17.20
N HIS A 211 -36.28 30.86 15.94
CA HIS A 211 -36.87 31.68 14.88
C HIS A 211 -38.37 31.44 14.71
N ARG A 212 -38.82 30.16 14.78
CA ARG A 212 -40.26 29.82 14.74
C ARG A 212 -41.03 30.31 15.96
N LYS A 213 -40.40 30.37 17.15
CA LYS A 213 -41.03 30.95 18.34
C LYS A 213 -41.15 32.47 18.22
N ASP A 214 -40.12 33.15 17.72
CA ASP A 214 -40.12 34.60 17.52
C ASP A 214 -41.17 35.04 16.51
N VAL A 215 -41.31 34.33 15.39
CA VAL A 215 -42.37 34.61 14.40
C VAL A 215 -43.76 34.47 15.04
N ARG A 216 -44.02 33.36 15.75
CA ARG A 216 -45.31 33.15 16.45
C ARG A 216 -45.59 34.22 17.50
N LEU A 217 -44.58 34.63 18.26
CA LEU A 217 -44.73 35.70 19.24
C LEU A 217 -45.04 37.04 18.57
N ARG A 218 -44.41 37.34 17.43
CA ARG A 218 -44.68 38.56 16.65
C ARG A 218 -46.11 38.58 16.12
N GLU A 219 -46.56 37.50 15.50
CA GLU A 219 -47.94 37.34 15.01
C GLU A 219 -48.97 37.48 16.14
N ALA A 220 -48.70 36.88 17.31
CA ALA A 220 -49.59 37.00 18.47
C ALA A 220 -49.66 38.44 19.00
N ASN A 221 -48.55 39.18 18.94
CA ASN A 221 -48.48 40.57 19.38
C ASN A 221 -49.23 41.51 18.41
N GLU A 222 -49.08 41.30 17.10
CA GLU A 222 -49.85 42.00 16.06
C GLU A 222 -51.36 41.77 16.25
N LEU A 223 -51.78 40.52 16.47
CA LEU A 223 -53.18 40.18 16.75
C LEU A 223 -53.73 40.90 18.00
N LEU A 224 -52.91 41.02 19.05
CA LEU A 224 -53.29 41.74 20.28
C LEU A 224 -53.40 43.24 20.04
N GLN A 225 -52.51 43.83 19.24
CA GLN A 225 -52.59 45.23 18.83
C GLN A 225 -53.84 45.51 18.00
N ASP A 226 -54.18 44.64 17.05
CA ASP A 226 -55.40 44.78 16.26
C ASP A 226 -56.66 44.71 17.12
N LYS A 227 -56.71 43.78 18.08
CA LYS A 227 -57.81 43.70 19.04
C LYS A 227 -57.91 44.96 19.90
N LEU A 228 -56.78 45.49 20.36
CA LEU A 228 -56.74 46.73 21.11
C LEU A 228 -57.32 47.89 20.28
N ASN A 229 -56.83 48.06 19.05
CA ASN A 229 -57.29 49.09 18.12
C ASN A 229 -58.81 48.99 17.88
N ILE A 230 -59.34 47.79 17.64
CA ILE A 230 -60.79 47.56 17.46
C ILE A 230 -61.57 47.95 18.72
N THR A 231 -61.08 47.59 19.91
CA THR A 231 -61.75 47.95 21.16
C THR A 231 -61.69 49.45 21.44
N GLU A 232 -60.58 50.11 21.14
CA GLU A 232 -60.42 51.57 21.25
C GLU A 232 -61.37 52.29 20.29
N ASP A 233 -61.48 51.83 19.04
CA ASP A 233 -62.42 52.34 18.05
C ASP A 233 -63.87 52.16 18.49
N ARG A 234 -64.22 51.00 19.05
CA ARG A 234 -65.57 50.73 19.55
C ARG A 234 -65.91 51.63 20.74
N LEU A 235 -64.93 51.85 21.63
CA LEU A 235 -65.06 52.72 22.79
C LEU A 235 -65.15 54.19 22.37
N ALA A 236 -64.43 54.60 21.33
CA ALA A 236 -64.53 55.93 20.72
C ALA A 236 -65.92 56.15 20.08
N ARG A 237 -66.45 55.15 19.36
CA ARG A 237 -67.82 55.20 18.78
C ARG A 237 -68.91 55.26 19.86
N LEU A 238 -68.74 54.52 20.96
CA LEU A 238 -69.64 54.57 22.14
C LEU A 238 -69.57 55.93 22.86
N LYS A 239 -68.37 56.52 22.98
CA LYS A 239 -68.17 57.87 23.53
C LYS A 239 -68.75 58.98 22.63
N SER A 240 -68.89 58.73 21.32
CA SER A 240 -69.43 59.68 20.34
C SER A 240 -70.97 59.75 20.31
N GLY A 241 -71.70 58.95 21.10
CA GLY A 241 -73.16 59.06 21.23
C GLY A 241 -73.98 58.74 19.98
N LYS A 242 -73.40 58.12 18.95
CA LYS A 242 -74.11 57.69 17.72
C LYS A 242 -74.56 56.23 17.84
N ALA A 243 -75.58 55.98 18.65
CA ALA A 243 -76.37 54.76 18.57
C ALA A 243 -77.79 55.17 18.20
N ASP A 244 -78.01 55.42 16.92
CA ASP A 244 -79.33 55.78 16.38
C ASP A 244 -80.07 54.50 16.00
N ILE A 245 -81.12 54.16 16.75
CA ILE A 245 -81.94 52.97 16.56
C ILE A 245 -83.37 53.42 16.23
N GLY A 246 -83.73 53.26 14.95
CA GLY A 246 -85.11 53.21 14.42
C GLY A 246 -85.58 54.46 13.64
N PRO A 247 -86.74 54.44 12.93
CA PRO A 247 -87.49 53.33 12.34
C PRO A 247 -87.66 53.55 10.82
N ASN A 248 -87.29 52.59 9.98
CA ASN A 248 -87.52 52.72 8.54
C ASN A 248 -87.93 51.36 7.94
N PHE A 249 -88.94 50.67 8.48
CA PHE A 249 -89.18 49.24 8.23
C PHE A 249 -89.16 48.81 6.75
N LYS A 250 -89.70 49.59 5.81
CA LYS A 250 -89.63 49.27 4.35
C LYS A 250 -88.30 49.65 3.69
N GLY A 251 -87.68 50.76 4.11
CA GLY A 251 -86.32 51.10 3.70
C GLY A 251 -85.26 50.22 4.37
N TYR A 252 -85.58 49.64 5.53
CA TYR A 252 -84.81 48.63 6.24
C TYR A 252 -84.99 47.29 5.53
N GLU A 253 -86.19 46.88 5.12
CA GLU A 253 -86.37 45.66 4.32
C GLU A 253 -85.57 45.71 3.02
N HIS A 254 -85.65 46.79 2.24
CA HIS A 254 -84.83 46.95 1.04
C HIS A 254 -83.34 47.10 1.35
N ARG A 255 -82.92 47.91 2.32
CA ARG A 255 -81.51 47.97 2.71
C ARG A 255 -81.01 46.64 3.26
N THR A 256 -81.85 45.86 3.96
CA THR A 256 -81.48 44.53 4.44
C THR A 256 -81.41 43.56 3.29
N GLN A 257 -82.28 43.63 2.28
CA GLN A 257 -82.15 42.85 1.06
C GLN A 257 -80.88 43.22 0.28
N ASP A 258 -80.58 44.51 0.13
CA ASP A 258 -79.36 44.98 -0.52
C ASP A 258 -78.11 44.58 0.28
N ILE A 259 -78.17 44.63 1.62
CA ILE A 259 -77.09 44.15 2.51
C ILE A 259 -76.96 42.63 2.42
N ILE A 260 -78.06 41.88 2.36
CA ILE A 260 -78.06 40.43 2.19
C ILE A 260 -77.45 40.07 0.83
N ALA A 261 -77.87 40.71 -0.26
CA ALA A 261 -77.28 40.48 -1.59
C ALA A 261 -75.79 40.87 -1.62
N ALA A 262 -75.41 41.98 -0.96
CA ALA A 262 -74.01 42.38 -0.82
C ALA A 262 -73.19 41.42 0.08
N GLN A 263 -73.84 40.79 1.06
CA GLN A 263 -73.21 39.78 1.91
C GLN A 263 -73.09 38.43 1.18
N GLU A 264 -74.11 38.02 0.43
CA GLU A 264 -74.12 36.82 -0.41
C GLU A 264 -73.04 36.89 -1.49
N THR A 265 -72.92 38.03 -2.19
CA THR A 265 -71.85 38.24 -3.18
C THR A 265 -70.45 38.25 -2.56
N LYS A 266 -70.29 38.78 -1.35
CA LYS A 266 -69.04 38.67 -0.58
C LYS A 266 -68.76 37.24 -0.11
N LEU A 267 -69.81 36.49 0.24
CA LEU A 267 -69.70 35.09 0.65
C LEU A 267 -69.30 34.21 -0.53
N THR A 268 -69.88 34.43 -1.71
CA THR A 268 -69.47 33.74 -2.94
C THR A 268 -68.04 34.10 -3.33
N ALA A 269 -67.66 35.39 -3.30
CA ALA A 269 -66.28 35.80 -3.59
C ALA A 269 -65.26 35.21 -2.61
N ALA A 270 -65.58 35.18 -1.32
CA ALA A 270 -64.73 34.53 -0.31
C ALA A 270 -64.67 33.01 -0.49
N GLN A 271 -65.76 32.37 -0.93
CA GLN A 271 -65.79 30.95 -1.24
C GLN A 271 -64.92 30.62 -2.46
N ASP A 272 -65.00 31.42 -3.52
CA ASP A 272 -64.15 31.29 -4.70
C ASP A 272 -62.66 31.50 -4.36
N GLU A 273 -62.35 32.46 -3.48
CA GLU A 273 -60.99 32.67 -2.96
C GLU A 273 -60.50 31.45 -2.16
N ILE A 274 -61.33 30.91 -1.25
CA ILE A 274 -61.02 29.69 -0.50
C ILE A 274 -60.73 28.52 -1.43
N ASP A 275 -61.54 28.33 -2.48
CA ASP A 275 -61.38 27.22 -3.40
C ASP A 275 -60.14 27.41 -4.30
N SER A 276 -59.82 28.64 -4.71
CA SER A 276 -58.56 28.96 -5.41
C SER A 276 -57.33 28.70 -4.53
N LEU A 277 -57.38 29.06 -3.25
CA LEU A 277 -56.32 28.81 -2.27
C LEU A 277 -56.17 27.32 -1.98
N ARG A 278 -57.27 26.56 -1.94
CA ARG A 278 -57.24 25.09 -1.81
C ARG A 278 -56.56 24.44 -3.00
N ILE A 279 -56.87 24.85 -4.22
CA ILE A 279 -56.20 24.36 -5.43
C ILE A 279 -54.70 24.71 -5.37
N SER A 280 -54.36 25.96 -5.03
CA SER A 280 -52.96 26.39 -4.88
C SER A 280 -52.22 25.55 -3.83
N LEU A 281 -52.80 25.34 -2.65
CA LEU A 281 -52.23 24.49 -1.60
C LEU A 281 -52.02 23.05 -2.08
N GLU A 282 -52.96 22.47 -2.82
CA GLU A 282 -52.82 21.12 -3.34
C GLU A 282 -51.72 21.02 -4.40
N THR A 283 -51.62 22.01 -5.30
CA THR A 283 -50.50 22.05 -6.26
C THR A 283 -49.15 22.20 -5.57
N LEU A 284 -49.07 23.00 -4.50
CA LEU A 284 -47.85 23.12 -3.69
C LEU A 284 -47.52 21.83 -2.95
N ARG A 285 -48.53 21.09 -2.44
CA ARG A 285 -48.31 19.75 -1.86
C ARG A 285 -47.74 18.77 -2.87
N VAL A 286 -48.30 18.69 -4.07
CA VAL A 286 -47.79 17.82 -5.13
C VAL A 286 -46.37 18.20 -5.54
N LYS A 287 -46.06 19.49 -5.65
CA LYS A 287 -44.69 19.97 -5.94
C LYS A 287 -43.71 19.60 -4.82
N ASN A 288 -44.11 19.76 -3.56
CA ASN A 288 -43.29 19.39 -2.41
C ASN A 288 -43.04 17.88 -2.37
N GLN A 289 -44.06 17.06 -2.64
CA GLN A 289 -43.90 15.60 -2.74
C GLN A 289 -42.91 15.22 -3.84
N LYS A 290 -42.99 15.86 -5.02
CA LYS A 290 -42.01 15.65 -6.11
C LYS A 290 -40.59 16.08 -5.74
N TYR A 291 -40.46 17.20 -5.02
CA TYR A 291 -39.17 17.66 -4.53
C TYR A 291 -38.56 16.67 -3.55
N GLN A 292 -39.36 16.14 -2.62
CA GLN A 292 -38.92 15.11 -1.68
C GLN A 292 -38.48 13.83 -2.40
N THR A 293 -39.25 13.34 -3.37
CA THR A 293 -38.86 12.14 -4.14
C THR A 293 -37.57 12.38 -4.93
N LEU A 294 -37.40 13.57 -5.52
CA LEU A 294 -36.18 13.89 -6.27
C LEU A 294 -34.96 14.04 -5.34
N GLN A 295 -35.17 14.50 -4.11
CA GLN A 295 -34.13 14.58 -3.10
C GLN A 295 -33.72 13.18 -2.60
N ASP A 296 -34.68 12.29 -2.40
CA ASP A 296 -34.42 10.90 -2.03
C ASP A 296 -33.63 10.18 -3.16
N GLU A 297 -34.01 10.37 -4.43
CA GLU A 297 -33.27 9.86 -5.59
C GLU A 297 -31.86 10.44 -5.69
N TYR A 298 -31.68 11.74 -5.40
CA TYR A 298 -30.37 12.38 -5.38
C TYR A 298 -29.46 11.79 -4.30
N ASP A 299 -29.99 11.60 -3.10
CA ASP A 299 -29.24 11.01 -1.99
C ASP A 299 -28.88 9.55 -2.27
N GLU A 300 -29.76 8.78 -2.91
CA GLU A 300 -29.47 7.42 -3.38
C GLU A 300 -28.31 7.40 -4.39
N ILE A 301 -28.39 8.22 -5.44
CA ILE A 301 -27.32 8.35 -6.46
C ILE A 301 -26.00 8.81 -5.81
N LYS A 302 -26.05 9.69 -4.82
CA LYS A 302 -24.87 10.16 -4.09
C LYS A 302 -24.23 9.03 -3.29
N ILE A 303 -25.03 8.21 -2.59
CA ILE A 303 -24.53 7.03 -1.87
C ILE A 303 -23.92 6.03 -2.86
N GLU A 304 -24.56 5.76 -4.00
CA GLU A 304 -24.03 4.87 -5.03
C GLU A 304 -22.70 5.39 -5.61
N ARG A 305 -22.60 6.68 -5.90
CA ARG A 305 -21.36 7.33 -6.32
C ARG A 305 -20.25 7.12 -5.30
N ASP A 306 -20.53 7.30 -4.01
CA ASP A 306 -19.53 7.12 -2.95
C ASP A 306 -19.09 5.66 -2.81
N GLN A 307 -20.02 4.71 -2.97
CA GLN A 307 -19.69 3.29 -3.00
C GLN A 307 -18.82 2.94 -4.22
N LEU A 308 -19.14 3.48 -5.40
CA LEU A 308 -18.34 3.28 -6.61
C LEU A 308 -16.95 3.92 -6.48
N ALA A 309 -16.84 5.10 -5.89
CA ALA A 309 -15.56 5.76 -5.62
C ALA A 309 -14.69 4.91 -4.67
N ARG A 310 -15.26 4.34 -3.60
CA ARG A 310 -14.56 3.42 -2.69
C ARG A 310 -14.10 2.15 -3.41
N LYS A 311 -14.96 1.56 -4.24
CA LYS A 311 -14.61 0.38 -5.06
C LYS A 311 -13.50 0.69 -6.07
N ALA A 312 -13.53 1.86 -6.71
CA ALA A 312 -12.49 2.32 -7.63
C ALA A 312 -11.15 2.53 -6.92
N ASN A 313 -11.15 3.15 -5.73
CA ASN A 313 -9.95 3.31 -4.92
C ASN A 313 -9.37 1.96 -4.46
N ALA A 314 -10.23 1.01 -4.10
CA ALA A 314 -9.80 -0.35 -3.78
C ALA A 314 -9.19 -1.06 -5.01
N ALA A 315 -9.82 -0.93 -6.18
CA ALA A 315 -9.29 -1.48 -7.43
C ALA A 315 -7.92 -0.88 -7.80
N GLU A 316 -7.74 0.44 -7.62
CA GLU A 316 -6.45 1.10 -7.86
C GLU A 316 -5.37 0.62 -6.88
N LYS A 317 -5.72 0.43 -5.58
CA LYS A 317 -4.81 -0.18 -4.60
C LYS A 317 -4.42 -1.60 -5.01
N TYR A 318 -5.35 -2.43 -5.47
CA TYR A 318 -5.03 -3.77 -5.98
C TYR A 318 -4.16 -3.72 -7.23
N ARG A 319 -4.39 -2.77 -8.13
CA ARG A 319 -3.56 -2.55 -9.33
C ARG A 319 -2.13 -2.16 -8.95
N GLN A 320 -1.96 -1.28 -7.97
CA GLN A 320 -0.64 -0.88 -7.45
C GLN A 320 0.08 -2.06 -6.79
N LYS A 321 -0.61 -2.87 -5.96
CA LYS A 321 -0.05 -4.09 -5.37
C LYS A 321 0.36 -5.12 -6.44
N LEU A 322 -0.44 -5.29 -7.48
CA LEU A 322 -0.11 -6.17 -8.60
C LEU A 322 1.12 -5.68 -9.36
N GLN A 323 1.21 -4.38 -9.60
CA GLN A 323 2.38 -3.77 -10.26
C GLN A 323 3.64 -3.95 -9.42
N ALA A 324 3.57 -3.69 -8.10
CA ALA A 324 4.68 -3.95 -7.19
C ALA A 324 5.08 -5.45 -7.17
N SER A 325 4.11 -6.37 -7.17
CA SER A 325 4.38 -7.82 -7.26
C SER A 325 5.09 -8.20 -8.55
N GLN A 326 4.71 -7.61 -9.69
CA GLN A 326 5.38 -7.84 -10.97
C GLN A 326 6.81 -7.28 -10.97
N ASP A 327 7.04 -6.14 -10.33
CA ASP A 327 8.37 -5.55 -10.23
C ASP A 327 9.28 -6.39 -9.31
N TYR A 328 8.77 -6.92 -8.20
CA TYR A 328 9.48 -7.91 -7.39
C TYR A 328 9.78 -9.20 -8.17
N GLU A 329 8.86 -9.68 -9.01
CA GLU A 329 9.10 -10.86 -9.84
C GLU A 329 10.21 -10.63 -10.87
N LYS A 330 10.24 -9.45 -11.51
CA LYS A 330 11.34 -9.05 -12.40
C LYS A 330 12.66 -8.95 -11.64
N GLU A 331 12.68 -8.33 -10.48
CA GLU A 331 13.89 -8.24 -9.64
C GLU A 331 14.38 -9.63 -9.23
N ASN A 332 13.48 -10.51 -8.81
CA ASN A 332 13.80 -11.90 -8.47
C ASN A 332 14.38 -12.65 -9.68
N GLN A 333 13.84 -12.43 -10.88
CA GLN A 333 14.40 -13.01 -12.10
C GLN A 333 15.80 -12.46 -12.43
N ILE A 334 16.03 -11.15 -12.24
CA ILE A 334 17.35 -10.52 -12.39
C ILE A 334 18.35 -11.11 -11.38
N LEU A 335 17.95 -11.25 -10.11
CA LEU A 335 18.78 -11.85 -9.07
C LEU A 335 19.09 -13.32 -9.37
N LYS A 336 18.11 -14.11 -9.82
CA LYS A 336 18.32 -15.49 -10.26
C LYS A 336 19.32 -15.59 -11.41
N ASN A 337 19.24 -14.69 -12.38
CA ASN A 337 20.22 -14.63 -13.48
C ASN A 337 21.61 -14.30 -12.94
N LYS A 338 21.73 -13.29 -12.07
CA LYS A 338 23.01 -12.92 -11.44
C LYS A 338 23.61 -14.05 -10.60
N VAL A 339 22.79 -14.82 -9.89
CA VAL A 339 23.24 -16.01 -9.15
C VAL A 339 23.77 -17.07 -10.11
N LYS A 340 23.09 -17.33 -11.24
CA LYS A 340 23.59 -18.26 -12.26
C LYS A 340 24.92 -17.80 -12.86
N ASP A 341 25.06 -16.50 -13.15
CA ASP A 341 26.30 -15.93 -13.69
C ASP A 341 27.45 -16.07 -12.68
N LEU A 342 27.20 -15.77 -11.40
CA LEU A 342 28.20 -15.96 -10.34
C LEU A 342 28.58 -17.44 -10.14
N GLN A 343 27.60 -18.36 -10.22
CA GLN A 343 27.88 -19.80 -10.18
C GLN A 343 28.71 -20.26 -11.37
N GLN A 344 28.48 -19.70 -12.56
CA GLN A 344 29.30 -19.98 -13.73
C GLN A 344 30.73 -19.45 -13.53
N HIS A 345 30.90 -18.22 -13.06
CA HIS A 345 32.21 -17.65 -12.75
C HIS A 345 32.97 -18.45 -11.68
N LEU A 346 32.28 -18.96 -10.66
CA LEU A 346 32.91 -19.83 -9.67
C LEU A 346 33.43 -21.12 -10.30
N LYS A 347 32.62 -21.78 -11.14
CA LYS A 347 33.06 -22.99 -11.87
C LYS A 347 34.24 -22.72 -12.78
N GLU A 348 34.25 -21.59 -13.49
CA GLU A 348 35.37 -21.15 -14.33
C GLU A 348 36.62 -20.86 -13.49
N SER A 349 36.46 -20.28 -12.30
CA SER A 349 37.59 -20.06 -11.39
C SER A 349 38.16 -21.38 -10.86
N ASP A 350 37.30 -22.34 -10.49
CA ASP A 350 37.71 -23.67 -10.03
C ASP A 350 38.41 -24.48 -11.13
N THR A 351 37.97 -24.37 -12.39
CA THR A 351 38.65 -25.02 -13.52
C THR A 351 40.01 -24.39 -13.76
N LEU A 352 40.12 -23.05 -13.73
CA LEU A 352 41.38 -22.33 -13.86
C LEU A 352 42.35 -22.69 -12.72
N GLN A 353 41.87 -22.80 -11.48
CA GLN A 353 42.70 -23.21 -10.33
C GLN A 353 43.21 -24.64 -10.50
N ARG A 354 42.37 -25.59 -10.95
CA ARG A 354 42.79 -26.97 -11.23
C ARG A 354 43.85 -27.04 -12.32
N VAL A 355 43.68 -26.27 -13.41
CA VAL A 355 44.68 -26.20 -14.49
C VAL A 355 45.98 -25.55 -13.99
N SER A 356 45.90 -24.51 -13.16
CA SER A 356 47.07 -23.88 -12.56
C SER A 356 47.83 -24.85 -11.66
N ALA A 357 47.13 -25.58 -10.79
CA ALA A 357 47.74 -26.59 -9.91
C ALA A 357 48.40 -27.71 -10.72
N ALA A 358 47.75 -28.21 -11.79
CA ALA A 358 48.35 -29.18 -12.69
C ALA A 358 49.65 -28.64 -13.33
N ARG A 359 49.62 -27.39 -13.82
CA ARG A 359 50.80 -26.73 -14.38
C ARG A 359 51.92 -26.56 -13.36
N GLU A 360 51.61 -26.22 -12.12
CA GLU A 360 52.61 -26.11 -11.03
C GLU A 360 53.29 -27.46 -10.75
N THR A 361 52.53 -28.56 -10.74
CA THR A 361 53.13 -29.90 -10.59
C THR A 361 54.03 -30.26 -11.76
N GLU A 362 53.68 -29.88 -12.99
CA GLU A 362 54.50 -30.08 -14.18
C GLU A 362 55.80 -29.27 -14.09
N VAL A 363 55.71 -28.00 -13.69
CA VAL A 363 56.88 -27.14 -13.44
C VAL A 363 57.81 -27.74 -12.38
N GLU A 364 57.25 -28.28 -11.30
CA GLU A 364 58.03 -28.91 -10.25
C GLU A 364 58.72 -30.19 -10.73
N ASN A 365 58.06 -30.98 -11.57
CA ASN A 365 58.69 -32.14 -12.22
C ASN A 365 59.84 -31.73 -13.14
N TYR A 366 59.68 -30.66 -13.94
CA TYR A 366 60.77 -30.12 -14.75
C TYR A 366 61.94 -29.61 -13.90
N ARG A 367 61.69 -28.95 -12.77
CA ARG A 367 62.76 -28.54 -11.84
C ARG A 367 63.57 -29.73 -11.33
N ARG A 368 62.89 -30.81 -10.91
CA ARG A 368 63.57 -32.05 -10.47
C ARG A 368 64.36 -32.71 -11.60
N LEU A 369 63.82 -32.71 -12.81
CA LEU A 369 64.51 -33.25 -13.98
C LEU A 369 65.78 -32.43 -14.29
N VAL A 370 65.69 -31.10 -14.28
CA VAL A 370 66.84 -30.21 -14.48
C VAL A 370 67.92 -30.47 -13.42
N ALA A 371 67.55 -30.54 -12.15
CA ALA A 371 68.50 -30.83 -11.07
C ALA A 371 69.19 -32.20 -11.23
N ARG A 372 68.46 -33.23 -11.68
CA ARG A 372 69.02 -34.54 -11.97
C ARG A 372 69.99 -34.49 -13.16
N VAL A 373 69.62 -33.83 -14.25
CA VAL A 373 70.50 -33.65 -15.42
C VAL A 373 71.76 -32.88 -15.05
N GLU A 374 71.65 -31.87 -14.19
CA GLU A 374 72.80 -31.14 -13.66
C GLU A 374 73.73 -32.05 -12.83
N GLN A 375 73.16 -32.90 -11.95
CA GLN A 375 73.92 -33.91 -11.20
C GLN A 375 74.61 -34.90 -12.13
N ASP A 376 73.89 -35.51 -13.07
CA ASP A 376 74.45 -36.47 -14.04
C ASP A 376 75.59 -35.82 -14.85
N ARG A 377 75.43 -34.54 -15.24
CA ARG A 377 76.47 -33.77 -15.93
C ARG A 377 77.72 -33.62 -15.06
N HIS A 378 77.57 -33.37 -13.76
CA HIS A 378 78.69 -33.29 -12.82
C HIS A 378 79.39 -34.65 -12.66
N GLU A 379 78.63 -35.74 -12.50
CA GLU A 379 79.17 -37.10 -12.40
C GLU A 379 79.94 -37.51 -13.66
N ILE A 380 79.39 -37.27 -14.85
CA ILE A 380 80.07 -37.50 -16.13
C ILE A 380 81.33 -36.64 -16.23
N GLN A 381 81.28 -35.39 -15.80
CA GLN A 381 82.44 -34.50 -15.82
C GLN A 381 83.56 -35.00 -14.90
N ASP A 382 83.24 -35.56 -13.73
CA ASP A 382 84.23 -36.12 -12.81
C ASP A 382 84.78 -37.46 -13.30
N LEU A 383 83.93 -38.32 -13.87
CA LEU A 383 84.37 -39.54 -14.55
C LEU A 383 85.30 -39.22 -15.72
N LYS A 384 84.97 -38.20 -16.51
CA LYS A 384 85.82 -37.70 -17.60
C LYS A 384 87.19 -37.27 -17.08
N LYS A 385 87.27 -36.45 -16.04
CA LYS A 385 88.56 -36.03 -15.43
C LYS A 385 89.37 -37.24 -14.95
N LYS A 386 88.72 -38.24 -14.35
CA LYS A 386 89.37 -39.46 -13.88
C LYS A 386 89.95 -40.27 -15.04
N LEU A 387 89.18 -40.47 -16.11
CA LEU A 387 89.66 -41.14 -17.32
C LEU A 387 90.78 -40.36 -18.01
N GLU A 388 90.71 -39.02 -18.06
CA GLU A 388 91.78 -38.17 -18.59
C GLU A 388 93.08 -38.34 -17.78
N PHE A 389 93.00 -38.43 -16.45
CA PHE A 389 94.13 -38.71 -15.57
C PHE A 389 94.70 -40.12 -15.80
N ASP A 390 93.85 -41.15 -15.83
CA ASP A 390 94.29 -42.53 -16.07
C ASP A 390 94.93 -42.68 -17.46
N ASN A 391 94.38 -41.99 -18.47
CA ASN A 391 94.95 -41.99 -19.82
C ASN A 391 96.31 -41.27 -19.87
N HIS A 392 96.47 -40.14 -19.17
CA HIS A 392 97.78 -39.49 -19.00
C HIS A 392 98.78 -40.42 -18.31
N ALA A 393 98.38 -41.07 -17.21
CA ALA A 393 99.25 -41.99 -16.48
C ALA A 393 99.66 -43.22 -17.32
N LEU A 394 98.74 -43.76 -18.14
CA LEU A 394 99.05 -44.84 -19.07
C LEU A 394 99.96 -44.37 -20.21
N THR A 395 99.74 -43.17 -20.74
CA THR A 395 100.58 -42.58 -21.78
C THR A 395 101.99 -42.35 -21.25
N GLU A 396 102.15 -41.85 -20.02
CA GLU A 396 103.45 -41.68 -19.37
C GLU A 396 104.16 -43.02 -19.14
N ARG A 397 103.44 -44.06 -18.69
CA ARG A 397 104.01 -45.42 -18.57
C ARG A 397 104.43 -46.00 -19.91
N LEU A 398 103.64 -45.78 -20.96
CA LEU A 398 103.95 -46.22 -22.32
C LEU A 398 105.21 -45.51 -22.83
N LEU A 399 105.29 -44.20 -22.67
CA LEU A 399 106.49 -43.42 -23.01
C LEU A 399 107.72 -43.94 -22.23
N GLY A 400 107.59 -44.19 -20.93
CA GLY A 400 108.68 -44.76 -20.13
C GLY A 400 109.11 -46.16 -20.59
N ALA A 401 108.16 -47.00 -21.01
CA ALA A 401 108.44 -48.33 -21.56
C ALA A 401 109.07 -48.26 -22.96
N GLU A 402 108.63 -47.31 -23.80
CA GLU A 402 109.22 -47.04 -25.11
C GLU A 402 110.65 -46.51 -24.97
N GLU A 403 110.91 -45.58 -24.05
CA GLU A 403 112.26 -45.13 -23.73
C GLU A 403 113.14 -46.27 -23.21
N GLN A 404 112.59 -47.19 -22.41
CA GLN A 404 113.34 -48.36 -21.99
C GLN A 404 113.62 -49.29 -23.18
N ARG A 405 112.63 -49.52 -24.05
CA ARG A 405 112.79 -50.30 -25.27
C ARG A 405 113.85 -49.70 -26.18
N THR A 406 113.90 -48.38 -26.36
CA THR A 406 114.93 -47.72 -27.18
C THR A 406 116.31 -47.82 -26.55
N ARG A 407 116.43 -47.69 -25.21
CA ARG A 407 117.70 -47.97 -24.49
C ARG A 407 118.14 -49.42 -24.70
N ASP A 408 117.22 -50.37 -24.58
CA ASP A 408 117.49 -51.79 -24.78
C ASP A 408 117.89 -52.06 -26.24
N GLU A 409 117.18 -51.50 -27.23
CA GLU A 409 117.53 -51.55 -28.65
C GLU A 409 118.93 -50.98 -28.93
N ASP A 410 119.29 -49.84 -28.31
CA ASP A 410 120.63 -49.25 -28.39
C ASP A 410 121.69 -50.17 -27.78
N THR A 411 121.41 -50.79 -26.62
CA THR A 411 122.34 -51.75 -26.01
C THR A 411 122.49 -53.02 -26.85
N ILE A 412 121.39 -53.54 -27.40
CA ILE A 412 121.40 -54.68 -28.32
C ILE A 412 122.20 -54.31 -29.57
N GLY A 413 122.02 -53.11 -30.12
CA GLY A 413 122.78 -52.60 -31.25
C GLY A 413 124.29 -52.58 -30.98
N ARG A 414 124.71 -52.06 -29.82
CA ARG A 414 126.12 -52.09 -29.38
C ARG A 414 126.65 -53.52 -29.22
N LEU A 415 125.84 -54.43 -28.66
CA LEU A 415 126.22 -55.84 -28.52
C LEU A 415 126.31 -56.54 -29.88
N GLN A 416 125.39 -56.26 -30.80
CA GLN A 416 125.42 -56.76 -32.17
C GLN A 416 126.58 -56.20 -32.97
N GLU A 417 126.95 -54.93 -32.77
CA GLU A 417 128.16 -54.33 -33.35
C GLU A 417 129.41 -54.99 -32.78
N ARG A 418 129.44 -55.28 -31.48
CA ARG A 418 130.51 -56.07 -30.85
C ARG A 418 130.60 -57.50 -31.39
N ILE A 419 129.46 -58.15 -31.63
CA ILE A 419 129.40 -59.46 -32.29
C ILE A 419 129.91 -59.32 -33.73
N ARG A 420 129.51 -58.27 -34.46
CA ARG A 420 129.96 -57.99 -35.83
C ARG A 420 131.46 -57.70 -35.92
N GLU A 421 132.04 -57.04 -34.92
CA GLU A 421 133.48 -56.86 -34.76
C GLU A 421 134.21 -58.19 -34.47
N LEU A 422 133.56 -59.13 -33.78
CA LEU A 422 134.07 -60.49 -33.52
C LEU A 422 133.85 -61.44 -34.72
N GLU A 423 132.85 -61.17 -35.57
CA GLU A 423 132.50 -61.90 -36.80
C GLU A 423 133.18 -61.33 -38.06
N GLY A 424 134.34 -60.67 -37.90
CA GLY A 424 135.24 -60.28 -38.99
C GLY A 424 135.93 -61.45 -39.70
N LEU A 425 135.16 -62.46 -40.15
CA LEU A 425 135.45 -63.40 -41.23
C LEU A 425 134.12 -64.03 -41.70
N ASP A 426 133.79 -63.78 -42.98
CA ASP A 426 132.75 -64.38 -43.81
C ASP A 426 131.27 -63.91 -43.72
N SER A 427 130.97 -62.97 -44.63
CA SER A 427 129.84 -62.94 -45.59
C SER A 427 128.39 -63.23 -45.13
N SER A 428 127.60 -62.15 -45.06
CA SER A 428 126.12 -62.08 -45.16
C SER A 428 125.66 -62.16 -46.66
N PRO A 429 124.35 -62.16 -47.04
CA PRO A 429 123.11 -62.19 -46.24
C PRO A 429 121.96 -63.09 -46.78
N ALA A 430 121.06 -63.54 -45.91
CA ALA A 430 119.60 -63.50 -46.14
C ALA A 430 118.84 -63.82 -44.84
N SER A 431 117.87 -62.97 -44.53
CA SER A 431 117.18 -62.78 -43.25
C SER A 431 115.72 -63.33 -43.32
N PRO A 432 114.81 -63.04 -42.37
CA PRO A 432 114.48 -63.79 -41.15
C PRO A 432 113.00 -64.29 -41.15
N ARG A 433 112.53 -65.17 -40.24
CA ARG A 433 111.95 -64.86 -38.91
C ARG A 433 111.36 -66.14 -38.28
N PRO A 434 111.03 -66.17 -36.97
CA PRO A 434 111.18 -67.34 -36.12
C PRO A 434 109.86 -68.02 -35.76
N SER A 435 110.06 -69.19 -35.16
CA SER A 435 109.11 -70.10 -34.55
C SER A 435 108.65 -69.69 -33.13
N THR A 436 107.59 -70.38 -32.70
CA THR A 436 107.06 -70.60 -31.33
C THR A 436 105.98 -69.62 -30.82
N PRO A 437 105.07 -70.02 -29.88
CA PRO A 437 104.30 -71.26 -29.71
C PRO A 437 102.77 -71.02 -29.47
N LYS A 438 101.99 -72.12 -29.34
CA LYS A 438 100.57 -72.24 -28.91
C LYS A 438 100.35 -71.83 -27.41
N PRO A 439 99.19 -72.09 -26.77
CA PRO A 439 97.83 -71.54 -26.90
C PRO A 439 97.29 -71.02 -25.53
N HIS A 440 96.24 -70.19 -25.50
CA HIS A 440 95.35 -70.12 -24.32
C HIS A 440 93.93 -69.77 -24.76
N GLY A 441 93.25 -70.76 -25.33
CA GLY A 441 91.80 -70.82 -25.29
C GLY A 441 91.37 -71.21 -23.88
N SER A 442 90.80 -70.27 -23.13
CA SER A 442 89.97 -70.55 -21.93
C SER A 442 89.18 -69.33 -21.41
N SER A 443 89.15 -68.18 -22.12
CA SER A 443 88.33 -67.03 -21.70
C SER A 443 86.99 -66.93 -22.43
N LEU A 444 86.93 -67.30 -23.72
CA LEU A 444 85.70 -67.12 -24.53
C LEU A 444 84.59 -68.12 -24.19
N GLU A 445 84.94 -69.29 -23.65
CA GLU A 445 83.97 -70.32 -23.26
C GLU A 445 83.31 -69.98 -21.91
N ARG A 446 84.02 -69.24 -21.04
CA ARG A 446 83.46 -68.72 -19.79
C ARG A 446 82.53 -67.53 -20.04
N ASP A 447 82.85 -66.68 -21.01
CA ASP A 447 82.03 -65.51 -21.37
C ASP A 447 80.72 -65.92 -22.11
N LEU A 448 80.74 -67.02 -22.88
CA LEU A 448 79.54 -67.57 -23.52
C LEU A 448 78.60 -68.28 -22.52
N GLU A 449 79.15 -69.02 -21.54
CA GLU A 449 78.34 -69.59 -20.46
C GLU A 449 77.78 -68.52 -19.50
N GLU A 450 78.49 -67.42 -19.29
CA GLU A 450 78.02 -66.31 -18.45
C GLU A 450 76.94 -65.47 -19.17
N SER A 451 77.05 -65.29 -20.49
CA SER A 451 76.00 -64.66 -21.31
C SER A 451 74.72 -65.52 -21.36
N GLY A 452 74.86 -66.86 -21.50
CA GLY A 452 73.72 -67.78 -21.45
C GLY A 452 73.02 -67.84 -20.08
N LYS A 453 73.77 -67.70 -18.99
CA LYS A 453 73.21 -67.57 -17.62
C LYS A 453 72.49 -66.25 -17.41
N ARG A 454 73.00 -65.15 -17.98
CA ARG A 454 72.39 -63.81 -17.88
C ARG A 454 71.11 -63.70 -18.72
N GLU A 455 71.06 -64.35 -19.87
CA GLU A 455 69.86 -64.44 -20.72
C GLU A 455 68.78 -65.33 -20.07
N ALA A 456 69.16 -66.46 -19.46
CA ALA A 456 68.24 -67.28 -18.67
C ALA A 456 67.70 -66.54 -17.44
N GLN A 457 68.53 -65.72 -16.78
CA GLN A 457 68.13 -64.91 -15.64
C GLN A 457 67.18 -63.76 -16.03
N LEU A 458 67.43 -63.09 -17.16
CA LEU A 458 66.53 -62.07 -17.70
C LEU A 458 65.20 -62.65 -18.23
N ASN A 459 65.20 -63.87 -18.78
CA ASN A 459 63.94 -64.55 -19.16
C ASN A 459 63.14 -64.98 -17.93
N ALA A 460 63.80 -65.44 -16.86
CA ALA A 460 63.15 -65.76 -15.60
C ALA A 460 62.55 -64.49 -14.95
N GLU A 461 63.28 -63.37 -14.98
CA GLU A 461 62.82 -62.08 -14.44
C GLU A 461 61.69 -61.47 -15.29
N ASN A 462 61.71 -61.64 -16.62
CA ASN A 462 60.61 -61.24 -17.49
C ASN A 462 59.34 -62.08 -17.30
N GLU A 463 59.45 -63.38 -17.07
CA GLU A 463 58.31 -64.23 -16.70
C GLU A 463 57.77 -63.89 -15.30
N GLU A 464 58.64 -63.50 -14.37
CA GLU A 464 58.24 -63.01 -13.04
C GLU A 464 57.52 -61.64 -13.12
N LEU A 465 58.01 -60.73 -13.96
CA LEU A 465 57.38 -59.42 -14.21
C LEU A 465 56.05 -59.57 -14.97
N LYS A 466 55.92 -60.52 -15.90
CA LYS A 466 54.64 -60.87 -16.52
C LYS A 466 53.63 -61.37 -15.50
N LYS A 467 54.03 -62.25 -14.58
CA LYS A 467 53.15 -62.70 -13.48
C LYS A 467 52.76 -61.57 -12.53
N LYS A 468 53.66 -60.61 -12.26
CA LYS A 468 53.35 -59.42 -11.46
C LYS A 468 52.38 -58.47 -12.20
N LEU A 469 52.51 -58.33 -13.52
CA LEU A 469 51.57 -57.56 -14.36
C LEU A 469 50.19 -58.22 -14.49
N GLU A 470 50.13 -59.56 -14.58
CA GLU A 470 48.88 -60.31 -14.59
C GLU A 470 48.15 -60.20 -13.24
N ASN A 471 48.88 -60.20 -12.12
CA ASN A 471 48.33 -59.93 -10.79
C ASN A 471 47.83 -58.48 -10.62
N ILE A 472 48.50 -57.49 -11.21
CA ILE A 472 48.02 -56.10 -11.19
C ILE A 472 46.79 -55.92 -12.09
N SER A 473 46.72 -56.62 -13.23
CA SER A 473 45.54 -56.63 -14.11
C SER A 473 44.31 -57.28 -13.47
N ILE A 474 44.47 -58.19 -12.52
CA ILE A 474 43.37 -58.79 -11.76
C ILE A 474 42.84 -57.82 -10.70
N VAL A 475 43.69 -56.95 -10.15
CA VAL A 475 43.31 -55.91 -9.18
C VAL A 475 42.55 -54.76 -9.84
N ASP A 476 42.93 -54.35 -11.06
CA ASP A 476 42.21 -53.30 -11.81
C ASP A 476 40.81 -53.73 -12.31
N LYS A 477 40.57 -55.05 -12.47
CA LYS A 477 39.23 -55.59 -12.81
C LYS A 477 38.27 -55.71 -11.63
N ALA A 478 38.74 -55.52 -10.39
CA ALA A 478 37.94 -55.64 -9.17
C ALA A 478 37.45 -54.29 -8.61
N VAL A 479 37.77 -53.16 -9.27
CA VAL A 479 37.44 -51.80 -8.78
C VAL A 479 36.33 -51.12 -9.60
N THR A 480 35.81 -51.77 -10.64
CA THR A 480 34.62 -51.31 -11.38
C THR A 480 33.48 -52.30 -11.26
N GLU A 481 32.83 -52.33 -10.10
CA GLU A 481 31.38 -52.62 -9.99
C GLU A 481 30.92 -52.25 -8.57
N THR A 482 29.85 -51.48 -8.52
CA THR A 482 29.15 -51.02 -7.31
C THR A 482 28.53 -52.18 -6.52
N PRO A 483 28.30 -52.01 -5.21
CA PRO A 483 28.08 -53.10 -4.27
C PRO A 483 26.63 -53.62 -4.31
N ASP A 484 26.49 -54.93 -4.39
CA ASP A 484 25.36 -55.67 -3.82
C ASP A 484 25.93 -56.70 -2.84
N ASP A 485 25.21 -56.84 -1.73
CA ASP A 485 25.49 -57.63 -0.54
C ASP A 485 26.04 -59.04 -0.82
N ASP A 486 27.20 -59.40 -0.24
CA ASP A 486 27.39 -60.68 0.46
C ASP A 486 28.78 -60.83 1.10
N GLU A 487 28.78 -61.44 2.29
CA GLU A 487 29.95 -61.80 3.09
C GLU A 487 30.96 -62.67 2.32
N SER A 488 32.18 -62.19 2.09
CA SER A 488 33.34 -63.07 1.91
C SER A 488 34.68 -62.36 2.18
N GLU A 489 35.52 -63.04 2.95
CA GLU A 489 36.79 -62.56 3.52
C GLU A 489 37.78 -61.99 2.49
N ALA A 490 38.36 -60.84 2.85
CA ALA A 490 39.30 -60.09 2.02
C ALA A 490 40.66 -60.81 1.86
N PRO A 491 41.31 -60.74 0.67
CA PRO A 491 42.60 -61.38 0.37
C PRO A 491 43.80 -60.97 1.25
N GLY A 492 43.65 -59.96 2.12
CA GLY A 492 44.70 -59.46 3.01
C GLY A 492 45.07 -60.43 4.14
N GLU A 493 44.16 -61.30 4.58
CA GLU A 493 44.41 -62.21 5.72
C GLU A 493 45.40 -63.35 5.39
N ARG A 494 45.53 -63.75 4.12
CA ARG A 494 46.47 -64.82 3.74
C ARG A 494 47.92 -64.36 3.80
N LYS A 495 48.19 -63.08 3.50
CA LYS A 495 49.55 -62.54 3.48
C LYS A 495 50.13 -62.35 4.88
N TRP A 496 49.28 -62.03 5.87
CA TRP A 496 49.71 -61.94 7.26
C TRP A 496 49.96 -63.31 7.91
N LYS A 497 49.22 -64.34 7.49
CA LYS A 497 49.45 -65.72 7.94
C LYS A 497 50.80 -66.26 7.48
N ASP A 498 51.22 -65.99 6.24
CA ASP A 498 52.51 -66.50 5.73
C ASP A 498 53.73 -65.81 6.38
N ASP A 499 53.66 -64.50 6.66
CA ASP A 499 54.74 -63.79 7.38
C ASP A 499 54.85 -64.22 8.86
N PHE A 500 53.76 -64.70 9.46
CA PHE A 500 53.73 -65.17 10.85
C PHE A 500 54.41 -66.54 11.04
N TYR A 501 54.35 -67.45 10.05
CA TYR A 501 54.95 -68.79 10.15
C TYR A 501 56.44 -68.86 9.80
N GLN A 502 57.06 -67.77 9.33
CA GLN A 502 58.46 -67.76 8.89
C GLN A 502 59.44 -67.09 9.87
N CYS A 503 58.96 -66.63 11.04
CA CYS A 503 59.82 -66.08 12.09
C CYS A 503 60.14 -67.16 13.14
N SER A 504 61.23 -67.91 12.94
CA SER A 504 61.74 -68.83 13.96
C SER A 504 62.38 -68.00 15.10
N LEU A 505 61.57 -67.69 16.12
CA LEU A 505 62.01 -67.07 17.36
C LEU A 505 62.92 -68.04 18.12
N GLN A 506 64.20 -67.70 18.25
CA GLN A 506 65.22 -68.58 18.83
C GLN A 506 65.47 -68.34 20.33
N THR A 507 64.73 -67.43 21.00
CA THR A 507 64.81 -67.24 22.46
C THR A 507 63.47 -66.86 23.12
N ASP A 508 63.19 -67.38 24.34
CA ASP A 508 61.97 -67.10 25.12
C ASP A 508 61.77 -65.62 25.46
N ALA A 509 62.85 -64.83 25.49
CA ALA A 509 62.82 -63.41 25.79
C ALA A 509 62.24 -62.58 24.63
N GLU A 510 62.61 -62.89 23.38
CA GLU A 510 62.11 -62.22 22.18
C GLU A 510 60.64 -62.54 21.92
N LEU A 511 60.21 -63.78 22.21
CA LEU A 511 58.81 -64.20 22.10
C LEU A 511 57.92 -63.44 23.10
N LYS A 512 58.43 -63.19 24.31
CA LYS A 512 57.72 -62.43 25.34
C LYS A 512 57.61 -60.95 24.99
N ASP A 513 58.67 -60.35 24.45
CA ASP A 513 58.65 -58.94 24.01
C ASP A 513 57.71 -58.75 22.80
N ALA A 514 57.72 -59.68 21.85
CA ALA A 514 56.77 -59.69 20.73
C ALA A 514 55.31 -59.82 21.19
N HIS A 515 55.02 -60.70 22.16
CA HIS A 515 53.69 -60.82 22.76
C HIS A 515 53.27 -59.55 23.50
N GLN A 516 54.19 -58.90 24.23
CA GLN A 516 53.89 -57.65 24.93
C GLN A 516 53.58 -56.51 23.94
N ARG A 517 54.35 -56.39 22.86
CA ARG A 517 54.08 -55.41 21.79
C ARG A 517 52.74 -55.66 21.11
N LEU A 518 52.45 -56.92 20.74
CA LEU A 518 51.18 -57.29 20.15
C LEU A 518 50.00 -57.02 21.10
N HIS A 519 50.16 -57.26 22.40
CA HIS A 519 49.13 -56.96 23.38
C HIS A 519 48.90 -55.44 23.52
N VAL A 520 49.97 -54.63 23.51
CA VAL A 520 49.85 -53.17 23.53
C VAL A 520 49.14 -52.68 22.27
N ASP A 521 49.54 -53.13 21.09
CA ASP A 521 48.90 -52.78 19.82
C ASP A 521 47.43 -53.20 19.78
N TYR A 522 47.10 -54.40 20.29
CA TYR A 522 45.73 -54.87 20.43
C TYR A 522 44.91 -53.97 21.36
N THR A 523 45.47 -53.55 22.50
CA THR A 523 44.77 -52.63 23.41
C THR A 523 44.51 -51.27 22.78
N ILE A 524 45.47 -50.72 22.03
CA ILE A 524 45.34 -49.44 21.32
C ILE A 524 44.29 -49.55 20.20
N MET A 525 44.27 -50.66 19.46
CA MET A 525 43.25 -50.89 18.44
C MET A 525 41.86 -51.02 19.06
N ARG A 526 41.75 -51.70 20.22
CA ARG A 526 40.49 -51.86 20.93
C ARG A 526 39.96 -50.54 21.49
N THR A 527 40.83 -49.64 21.99
CA THR A 527 40.40 -48.30 22.41
C THR A 527 39.92 -47.47 21.23
N LYS A 528 40.63 -47.52 20.09
CA LYS A 528 40.20 -46.83 18.86
C LYS A 528 38.86 -47.34 18.34
N ILE A 529 38.60 -48.65 18.40
CA ILE A 529 37.31 -49.22 18.01
C ILE A 529 36.20 -48.67 18.90
N VAL A 530 36.38 -48.66 20.23
CA VAL A 530 35.39 -48.11 21.17
C VAL A 530 35.15 -46.61 20.95
N GLU A 531 36.21 -45.84 20.66
CA GLU A 531 36.08 -44.42 20.32
C GLU A 531 35.29 -44.20 19.02
N LEU A 532 35.57 -44.98 17.98
CA LEU A 532 34.85 -44.92 16.71
C LEU A 532 33.39 -45.37 16.84
N GLU A 533 33.11 -46.40 17.64
CA GLU A 533 31.74 -46.83 17.98
C GLU A 533 30.99 -45.73 18.73
N GLY A 534 31.64 -45.05 19.68
CA GLY A 534 31.07 -43.91 20.39
C GLY A 534 30.73 -42.74 19.46
N LEU A 535 31.62 -42.41 18.52
CA LEU A 535 31.37 -41.37 17.51
C LEU A 535 30.26 -41.77 16.52
N LEU A 536 30.20 -43.05 16.13
CA LEU A 536 29.14 -43.56 15.27
C LEU A 536 27.77 -43.46 15.96
N GLU A 537 27.69 -43.80 17.24
CA GLU A 537 26.43 -43.71 17.98
C GLU A 537 26.00 -42.26 18.24
N ALA A 538 26.96 -41.36 18.52
CA ALA A 538 26.69 -39.93 18.61
C ALA A 538 26.12 -39.35 17.30
N THR A 539 26.75 -39.67 16.16
CA THR A 539 26.29 -39.21 14.84
C THR A 539 24.94 -39.81 14.44
N LYS A 540 24.65 -41.06 14.81
CA LYS A 540 23.31 -41.65 14.63
C LYS A 540 22.24 -40.91 15.44
N LEU A 541 22.55 -40.55 16.68
CA LEU A 541 21.61 -39.79 17.52
C LEU A 541 21.34 -38.40 16.94
N GLU A 542 22.39 -37.69 16.51
CA GLU A 542 22.25 -36.39 15.84
C GLU A 542 21.43 -36.48 14.54
N LEU A 543 21.65 -37.54 13.75
CA LEU A 543 20.88 -37.79 12.52
C LEU A 543 19.40 -38.11 12.83
N SER A 544 19.13 -38.88 13.88
CA SER A 544 17.76 -39.12 14.36
C SER A 544 17.06 -37.83 14.79
N ASP A 545 17.75 -36.99 15.58
CA ASP A 545 17.22 -35.69 16.02
C ASP A 545 16.97 -34.74 14.84
N ALA A 546 17.87 -34.71 13.87
CA ALA A 546 17.69 -33.94 12.63
C ALA A 546 16.49 -34.45 11.82
N ASN A 547 16.30 -35.77 11.73
CA ASN A 547 15.16 -36.38 11.05
C ASN A 547 13.83 -36.08 11.76
N MET A 548 13.79 -36.09 13.10
CA MET A 548 12.60 -35.70 13.87
C MET A 548 12.26 -34.21 13.63
N LYS A 549 13.27 -33.33 13.66
CA LYS A 549 13.08 -31.90 13.36
C LYS A 549 12.57 -31.67 11.94
N LEU A 550 13.13 -32.38 10.95
CA LEU A 550 12.65 -32.31 9.55
C LEU A 550 11.21 -32.81 9.42
N SER A 551 10.82 -33.87 10.14
CA SER A 551 9.46 -34.38 10.15
C SER A 551 8.46 -33.37 10.73
N LEU A 552 8.82 -32.71 11.84
CA LEU A 552 8.01 -31.65 12.44
C LEU A 552 7.82 -30.47 11.50
N VAL A 553 8.90 -29.97 10.89
CA VAL A 553 8.83 -28.87 9.91
C VAL A 553 7.98 -29.25 8.70
N ASN A 554 8.06 -30.50 8.22
CA ASN A 554 7.21 -30.95 7.12
C ASN A 554 5.74 -31.03 7.52
N LYS A 555 5.44 -31.43 8.77
CA LYS A 555 4.06 -31.47 9.29
C LYS A 555 3.48 -30.06 9.43
N GLU A 556 4.22 -29.13 10.03
CA GLU A 556 3.81 -27.72 10.17
C GLU A 556 3.56 -27.06 8.81
N LYS A 557 4.44 -27.27 7.84
CA LYS A 557 4.23 -26.79 6.46
C LYS A 557 2.96 -27.36 5.84
N LEU A 558 2.66 -28.64 6.09
CA LEU A 558 1.47 -29.29 5.55
C LEU A 558 0.18 -28.80 6.22
N GLU A 559 0.22 -28.49 7.52
CA GLU A 559 -0.89 -27.88 8.26
C GLU A 559 -1.14 -26.43 7.79
N MET A 560 -0.09 -25.61 7.64
CA MET A 560 -0.23 -24.25 7.08
C MET A 560 -0.81 -24.27 5.65
N VAL A 561 -0.37 -25.20 4.79
CA VAL A 561 -0.92 -25.33 3.44
C VAL A 561 -2.41 -25.71 3.50
N LYS A 562 -2.80 -26.62 4.40
CA LYS A 562 -4.21 -26.99 4.59
C LYS A 562 -5.05 -25.80 5.05
N GLU A 563 -4.59 -25.07 6.06
CA GLU A 563 -5.27 -23.88 6.57
C GLU A 563 -5.44 -22.82 5.47
N VAL A 564 -4.38 -22.53 4.71
CA VAL A 564 -4.45 -21.60 3.57
C VAL A 564 -5.41 -22.09 2.49
N THR A 565 -5.44 -23.40 2.18
CA THR A 565 -6.40 -23.93 1.20
C THR A 565 -7.84 -23.85 1.68
N GLU A 566 -8.09 -24.05 2.98
CA GLU A 566 -9.42 -23.95 3.57
C GLU A 566 -9.91 -22.49 3.56
N VAL A 567 -9.08 -21.55 4.01
CA VAL A 567 -9.38 -20.11 3.95
C VAL A 567 -9.64 -19.66 2.52
N ASN A 568 -8.79 -20.02 1.56
CA ASN A 568 -8.99 -19.69 0.14
C ASN A 568 -10.29 -20.32 -0.41
N SER A 569 -10.65 -21.53 0.01
CA SER A 569 -11.91 -22.16 -0.41
C SER A 569 -13.13 -21.39 0.10
N VAL A 570 -13.09 -20.92 1.35
CA VAL A 570 -14.16 -20.09 1.95
C VAL A 570 -14.25 -18.75 1.23
N GLU A 571 -13.13 -18.08 0.99
CA GLU A 571 -13.10 -16.81 0.25
C GLU A 571 -13.65 -16.96 -1.17
N GLN A 572 -13.31 -18.05 -1.87
CA GLN A 572 -13.86 -18.33 -3.20
C GLN A 572 -15.37 -18.54 -3.18
N THR A 573 -15.92 -19.22 -2.17
CA THR A 573 -17.38 -19.38 -2.04
C THR A 573 -18.07 -18.05 -1.76
N ALA A 574 -17.52 -17.22 -0.86
CA ALA A 574 -18.04 -15.89 -0.56
C ALA A 574 -17.98 -14.95 -1.78
N LEU A 575 -16.92 -15.02 -2.58
CA LEU A 575 -16.82 -14.26 -3.83
C LEU A 575 -17.85 -14.73 -4.87
N ARG A 576 -18.06 -16.04 -5.01
CA ARG A 576 -19.10 -16.58 -5.90
C ARG A 576 -20.51 -16.13 -5.49
N GLU A 577 -20.81 -16.12 -4.19
CA GLU A 577 -22.09 -15.63 -3.68
C GLU A 577 -22.26 -14.14 -3.96
N LYS A 578 -21.23 -13.31 -3.71
CA LYS A 578 -21.24 -11.88 -4.07
C LYS A 578 -21.45 -11.66 -5.58
N CYS A 579 -20.79 -12.44 -6.44
CA CYS A 579 -21.01 -12.39 -7.89
C CYS A 579 -22.43 -12.80 -8.27
N ALA A 580 -23.02 -13.80 -7.62
CA ALA A 580 -24.40 -14.21 -7.87
C ALA A 580 -25.42 -13.12 -7.48
N VAL A 581 -25.22 -12.46 -6.34
CA VAL A 581 -26.03 -11.32 -5.90
C VAL A 581 -25.90 -10.16 -6.89
N LEU A 582 -24.67 -9.78 -7.27
CA LEU A 582 -24.44 -8.71 -8.25
C LEU A 582 -25.06 -9.04 -9.63
N ALA A 583 -25.02 -10.30 -10.05
CA ALA A 583 -25.68 -10.72 -11.29
C ALA A 583 -27.21 -10.63 -11.19
N ALA A 584 -27.79 -10.88 -10.02
CA ALA A 584 -29.23 -10.75 -9.80
C ALA A 584 -29.68 -9.27 -9.76
N THR A 585 -28.90 -8.40 -9.12
CA THR A 585 -29.19 -6.96 -9.11
C THR A 585 -29.04 -6.36 -10.51
N ALA A 586 -28.00 -6.74 -11.26
CA ALA A 586 -27.83 -6.30 -12.65
C ALA A 586 -29.04 -6.69 -13.51
N ARG A 587 -29.51 -7.94 -13.43
CA ARG A 587 -30.73 -8.38 -14.14
C ARG A 587 -31.97 -7.57 -13.77
N THR A 588 -32.12 -7.25 -12.48
CA THR A 588 -33.24 -6.45 -11.99
C THR A 588 -33.18 -5.02 -12.55
N LEU A 589 -32.01 -4.38 -12.50
CA LEU A 589 -31.81 -3.04 -13.05
C LEU A 589 -32.02 -3.01 -14.57
N THR A 590 -31.57 -4.03 -15.30
CA THR A 590 -31.84 -4.14 -16.75
C THR A 590 -33.35 -4.21 -17.01
N SER A 591 -34.09 -5.02 -16.26
CA SER A 591 -35.55 -5.10 -16.43
C SER A 591 -36.26 -3.77 -16.11
N GLN A 592 -35.80 -3.03 -15.09
CA GLN A 592 -36.33 -1.71 -14.76
C GLN A 592 -36.04 -0.69 -15.87
N LEU A 593 -34.84 -0.75 -16.46
CA LEU A 593 -34.44 0.11 -17.56
C LEU A 593 -35.30 -0.17 -18.81
N GLU A 594 -35.55 -1.43 -19.14
CA GLU A 594 -36.46 -1.82 -20.22
C GLU A 594 -37.88 -1.27 -20.01
N VAL A 595 -38.41 -1.38 -18.79
CA VAL A 595 -39.73 -0.82 -18.44
C VAL A 595 -39.76 0.70 -18.60
N ARG A 596 -38.72 1.40 -18.13
CA ARG A 596 -38.60 2.87 -18.28
C ARG A 596 -38.47 3.29 -19.74
N GLN A 597 -37.74 2.54 -20.56
CA GLN A 597 -37.65 2.78 -22.01
C GLN A 597 -39.00 2.63 -22.69
N LEU A 598 -39.77 1.59 -22.34
CA LEU A 598 -41.13 1.41 -22.85
C LEU A 598 -42.04 2.59 -22.46
N GLN A 599 -41.99 3.03 -21.20
CA GLN A 599 -42.75 4.21 -20.75
C GLN A 599 -42.37 5.49 -21.51
N MET A 600 -41.07 5.73 -21.72
CA MET A 600 -40.59 6.88 -22.50
C MET A 600 -41.03 6.83 -23.97
N SER A 601 -41.05 5.63 -24.57
CA SER A 601 -41.54 5.45 -25.93
C SER A 601 -43.04 5.74 -26.04
N GLU A 602 -43.82 5.35 -25.02
CA GLU A 602 -45.25 5.59 -24.97
C GLU A 602 -45.56 7.08 -24.78
N ILE A 603 -44.87 7.76 -23.86
CA ILE A 603 -44.99 9.23 -23.68
C ILE A 603 -44.61 9.95 -24.98
N SER A 604 -43.57 9.51 -25.68
CA SER A 604 -43.17 10.09 -26.96
C SER A 604 -44.25 9.91 -28.02
N ARG A 605 -44.87 8.71 -28.07
CA ARG A 605 -46.00 8.40 -28.97
C ARG A 605 -47.22 9.28 -28.66
N GLU A 606 -47.57 9.45 -27.38
CA GLU A 606 -48.65 10.33 -26.94
C GLU A 606 -48.38 11.78 -27.30
N ARG A 607 -47.17 12.28 -27.03
CA ARG A 607 -46.74 13.62 -27.43
C ARG A 607 -46.85 13.83 -28.93
N ASP A 608 -46.39 12.87 -29.74
CA ASP A 608 -46.43 12.97 -31.19
C ASP A 608 -47.88 12.91 -31.72
N ASN A 609 -48.75 12.10 -31.10
CA ASN A 609 -50.19 12.10 -31.38
C ASN A 609 -50.83 13.47 -31.07
N LEU A 610 -50.56 14.04 -29.89
CA LEU A 610 -51.07 15.35 -29.50
C LEU A 610 -50.55 16.46 -30.43
N ARG A 611 -49.29 16.37 -30.84
CA ARG A 611 -48.70 17.30 -31.82
C ARG A 611 -49.39 17.18 -33.18
N ASN A 612 -49.73 15.98 -33.61
CA ASN A 612 -50.44 15.76 -34.86
C ASN A 612 -51.90 16.26 -34.79
N THR A 613 -52.61 16.04 -33.69
CA THR A 613 -53.96 16.60 -33.50
C THR A 613 -53.94 18.11 -33.46
N PHE A 614 -52.92 18.71 -32.84
CA PHE A 614 -52.74 20.16 -32.81
C PHE A 614 -52.47 20.71 -34.22
N LYS A 615 -51.53 20.11 -34.97
CA LYS A 615 -51.29 20.48 -36.37
C LYS A 615 -52.56 20.37 -37.22
N GLN A 616 -53.35 19.31 -37.03
CA GLN A 616 -54.64 19.18 -37.74
C GLN A 616 -55.62 20.28 -37.35
N SER A 617 -55.75 20.62 -36.06
CA SER A 617 -56.59 21.73 -35.60
C SER A 617 -56.13 23.08 -36.17
N ASP A 618 -54.82 23.35 -36.18
CA ASP A 618 -54.25 24.57 -36.75
C ASP A 618 -54.48 24.65 -38.26
N THR A 619 -54.27 23.56 -38.99
CA THR A 619 -54.56 23.53 -40.43
C THR A 619 -56.03 23.80 -40.72
N LYS A 620 -56.96 23.21 -39.94
CA LYS A 620 -58.41 23.46 -40.08
C LYS A 620 -58.75 24.92 -39.83
N LEU A 621 -58.25 25.50 -38.74
CA LEU A 621 -58.47 26.92 -38.42
C LEU A 621 -57.86 27.86 -39.47
N SER A 622 -56.72 27.49 -40.07
CA SER A 622 -56.12 28.25 -41.17
C SER A 622 -56.96 28.17 -42.44
N THR A 623 -57.44 26.97 -42.82
CA THR A 623 -58.29 26.79 -44.00
C THR A 623 -59.65 27.46 -43.84
N GLU A 624 -60.24 27.43 -42.64
CA GLU A 624 -61.48 28.15 -42.32
C GLU A 624 -61.26 29.67 -42.42
N GLY A 625 -60.13 30.16 -41.89
CA GLY A 625 -59.75 31.56 -42.01
C GLY A 625 -59.54 31.99 -43.47
N GLU A 626 -58.81 31.21 -44.26
CA GLU A 626 -58.60 31.47 -45.70
C GLU A 626 -59.91 31.43 -46.49
N ALA A 627 -60.79 30.46 -46.22
CA ALA A 627 -62.11 30.36 -46.85
C ALA A 627 -62.99 31.57 -46.52
N SER A 628 -63.06 31.98 -45.24
CA SER A 628 -63.81 33.18 -44.84
C SER A 628 -63.26 34.46 -45.48
N LEU A 629 -61.94 34.55 -45.68
CA LEU A 629 -61.30 35.69 -46.32
C LEU A 629 -61.59 35.72 -47.83
N GLU A 630 -61.64 34.56 -48.48
CA GLU A 630 -61.99 34.45 -49.89
C GLU A 630 -63.48 34.72 -50.14
N GLU A 631 -64.38 34.24 -49.26
CA GLU A 631 -65.81 34.63 -49.28
C GLU A 631 -65.98 36.14 -49.12
N MET A 632 -65.23 36.76 -48.19
CA MET A 632 -65.27 38.21 -47.99
C MET A 632 -64.73 38.99 -49.20
N LYS A 633 -63.71 38.47 -49.90
CA LYS A 633 -63.22 39.05 -51.16
C LYS A 633 -64.25 38.93 -52.28
N GLN A 634 -64.90 37.78 -52.43
CA GLN A 634 -65.95 37.57 -53.42
C GLN A 634 -67.13 38.51 -53.18
N LEU A 635 -67.55 38.68 -51.92
CA LEU A 635 -68.59 39.65 -51.56
C LEU A 635 -68.17 41.10 -51.83
N LEU A 636 -66.90 41.46 -51.60
CA LEU A 636 -66.37 42.78 -51.97
C LEU A 636 -66.33 43.01 -53.49
N GLU A 637 -66.03 41.97 -54.26
CA GLU A 637 -66.02 42.01 -55.72
C GLU A 637 -67.44 42.08 -56.28
N GLU A 638 -68.40 41.38 -55.67
CA GLU A 638 -69.85 41.48 -55.93
C GLU A 638 -70.39 42.88 -55.56
N ALA A 639 -69.96 43.47 -54.44
CA ALA A 639 -70.28 44.86 -54.07
C ALA A 639 -69.78 45.85 -55.13
N ASN A 640 -68.54 45.66 -55.61
CA ASN A 640 -67.98 46.50 -56.67
C ASN A 640 -68.73 46.31 -58.00
N ALA A 641 -69.19 45.10 -58.31
CA ALA A 641 -70.00 44.84 -59.51
C ALA A 641 -71.41 45.46 -59.41
N VAL A 642 -72.07 45.38 -58.25
CA VAL A 642 -73.36 46.03 -57.98
C VAL A 642 -73.22 47.56 -58.03
N ARG A 643 -72.10 48.12 -57.58
CA ARG A 643 -71.83 49.56 -57.64
C ARG A 643 -71.59 50.09 -59.07
N VAL A 644 -71.21 49.23 -60.02
CA VAL A 644 -70.98 49.60 -61.43
C VAL A 644 -72.27 49.53 -62.27
N ASN A 645 -73.26 48.73 -61.85
CA ASN A 645 -74.58 48.70 -62.47
C ASN A 645 -75.55 49.56 -61.65
N ASP A 646 -75.84 50.75 -62.16
CA ASP A 646 -76.70 51.78 -61.57
C ASP A 646 -78.20 51.34 -61.59
N THR A 647 -78.54 50.29 -60.84
CA THR A 647 -79.92 49.86 -60.58
C THR A 647 -80.18 49.87 -59.08
N THR A 648 -80.83 50.92 -58.61
CA THR A 648 -81.35 51.05 -57.25
C THR A 648 -82.51 50.08 -57.04
N ASP A 649 -82.25 48.93 -56.41
CA ASP A 649 -83.28 48.04 -55.85
C ASP A 649 -82.94 47.82 -54.36
N ASP A 650 -83.69 48.46 -53.47
CA ASP A 650 -83.35 48.57 -52.03
C ASP A 650 -83.44 47.23 -51.27
N ASP A 651 -84.13 46.23 -51.82
CA ASP A 651 -84.19 44.87 -51.24
C ASP A 651 -82.90 44.07 -51.52
N MET A 652 -82.29 44.25 -52.70
CA MET A 652 -81.03 43.58 -53.06
C MET A 652 -79.83 44.12 -52.27
N THR A 653 -79.86 45.41 -51.91
CA THR A 653 -78.82 46.04 -51.10
C THR A 653 -78.92 45.64 -49.63
N ASN A 654 -80.14 45.47 -49.09
CA ASN A 654 -80.35 44.95 -47.74
C ASN A 654 -79.98 43.47 -47.61
N GLU A 655 -80.33 42.62 -48.58
CA GLU A 655 -79.92 41.20 -48.58
C GLU A 655 -78.39 41.05 -48.68
N PHE A 656 -77.73 41.92 -49.44
CA PHE A 656 -76.27 41.98 -49.51
C PHE A 656 -75.63 42.42 -48.17
N LEU A 657 -76.19 43.44 -47.51
CA LEU A 657 -75.72 43.90 -46.20
C LEU A 657 -75.93 42.84 -45.11
N GLU A 658 -77.02 42.08 -45.16
CA GLU A 658 -77.28 40.96 -44.25
C GLU A 658 -76.27 39.83 -44.46
N ARG A 659 -75.96 39.46 -45.72
CA ARG A 659 -74.90 38.48 -46.03
C ARG A 659 -73.50 38.95 -45.62
N LEU A 660 -73.20 40.25 -45.73
CA LEU A 660 -71.95 40.82 -45.22
C LEU A 660 -71.89 40.80 -43.70
N ALA A 661 -72.99 41.13 -43.01
CA ALA A 661 -73.06 41.08 -41.56
C ALA A 661 -72.85 39.65 -41.06
N GLU A 662 -73.50 38.65 -41.66
CA GLU A 662 -73.34 37.25 -41.26
C GLU A 662 -71.93 36.70 -41.54
N THR A 663 -71.30 37.07 -42.67
CA THR A 663 -69.93 36.61 -42.98
C THR A 663 -68.89 37.29 -42.10
N THR A 664 -69.08 38.56 -41.74
CA THR A 664 -68.21 39.27 -40.79
C THR A 664 -68.37 38.75 -39.37
N GLU A 665 -69.59 38.40 -38.94
CA GLU A 665 -69.86 37.76 -37.64
C GLU A 665 -69.18 36.38 -37.57
N ARG A 666 -69.34 35.52 -38.59
CA ARG A 666 -68.64 34.23 -38.66
C ARG A 666 -67.12 34.40 -38.61
N SER A 667 -66.57 35.37 -39.35
CA SER A 667 -65.13 35.67 -39.34
C SER A 667 -64.63 36.10 -37.95
N ALA A 668 -65.40 36.95 -37.26
CA ALA A 668 -65.10 37.37 -35.90
C ALA A 668 -65.14 36.20 -34.90
N GLU A 669 -66.12 35.28 -35.04
CA GLU A 669 -66.18 34.06 -34.23
C GLU A 669 -64.98 33.14 -34.46
N HIS A 670 -64.53 32.96 -35.71
CA HIS A 670 -63.34 32.16 -36.01
C HIS A 670 -62.06 32.77 -35.41
N LEU A 671 -61.93 34.11 -35.43
CA LEU A 671 -60.82 34.82 -34.78
C LEU A 671 -60.86 34.69 -33.26
N ALA A 672 -62.05 34.76 -32.65
CA ALA A 672 -62.22 34.55 -31.21
C ALA A 672 -61.83 33.12 -30.79
N ARG A 673 -62.29 32.09 -31.51
CA ARG A 673 -61.90 30.69 -31.27
C ARG A 673 -60.40 30.44 -31.42
N ARG A 674 -59.74 31.18 -32.33
CA ARG A 674 -58.28 31.12 -32.52
C ARG A 674 -57.51 31.79 -31.38
N ALA A 675 -58.07 32.86 -30.80
CA ALA A 675 -57.49 33.54 -29.64
C ALA A 675 -57.63 32.68 -28.38
N GLU A 676 -58.81 32.09 -28.14
CA GLU A 676 -59.09 31.23 -26.98
C GLU A 676 -58.20 29.99 -26.95
N LYS A 677 -58.02 29.30 -28.10
CA LYS A 677 -57.09 28.16 -28.22
C LYS A 677 -55.62 28.52 -28.03
N LYS A 678 -55.23 29.79 -28.23
CA LYS A 678 -53.87 30.28 -27.95
C LYS A 678 -53.68 30.60 -26.47
N GLU A 679 -54.73 31.04 -25.79
CA GLU A 679 -54.69 31.40 -24.37
C GLU A 679 -54.63 30.16 -23.47
N GLU A 680 -55.24 29.03 -23.88
CA GLU A 680 -55.13 27.73 -23.18
C GLU A 680 -53.70 27.12 -23.20
N ASN A 681 -52.72 27.68 -23.92
CA ASN A 681 -51.37 27.10 -23.97
C ASN A 681 -50.24 28.13 -24.19
N PRO A 682 -49.66 28.72 -23.13
CA PRO A 682 -48.67 29.82 -23.25
C PRO A 682 -47.26 29.40 -23.69
N THR A 683 -47.00 28.12 -23.98
CA THR A 683 -45.63 27.61 -24.23
C THR A 683 -45.05 27.86 -25.63
N ILE A 684 -45.57 28.81 -26.41
CA ILE A 684 -44.94 29.21 -27.68
C ILE A 684 -44.52 30.68 -27.58
N GLU A 685 -43.29 30.91 -27.12
CA GLU A 685 -42.57 32.16 -27.33
C GLU A 685 -42.35 32.37 -28.83
N THR A 686 -43.16 33.23 -29.45
CA THR A 686 -42.83 33.88 -30.73
C THR A 686 -43.36 35.30 -30.76
N GLU A 687 -42.44 36.24 -30.94
CA GLU A 687 -42.54 37.69 -31.17
C GLU A 687 -43.79 38.19 -31.93
N VAL A 688 -44.94 38.33 -31.29
CA VAL A 688 -45.97 39.29 -31.73
C VAL A 688 -46.67 39.81 -30.49
N ASP A 689 -46.44 41.08 -30.17
CA ASP A 689 -47.02 41.76 -29.01
C ASP A 689 -48.56 41.80 -29.16
N PRO A 690 -49.35 41.14 -28.29
CA PRO A 690 -50.81 41.07 -28.44
C PRO A 690 -51.48 42.45 -28.47
N ASN A 691 -50.83 43.47 -27.92
CA ASN A 691 -51.27 44.86 -27.99
C ASN A 691 -51.20 45.46 -29.40
N GLN A 692 -50.27 45.02 -30.26
CA GLN A 692 -50.21 45.46 -31.65
C GLN A 692 -51.34 44.89 -32.49
N VAL A 693 -51.73 43.63 -32.26
CA VAL A 693 -52.86 43.00 -32.96
C VAL A 693 -54.17 43.69 -32.58
N LYS A 694 -54.35 44.01 -31.29
CA LYS A 694 -55.52 44.76 -30.80
C LYS A 694 -55.59 46.18 -31.41
N SER A 695 -54.45 46.87 -31.50
CA SER A 695 -54.35 48.18 -32.14
C SER A 695 -54.69 48.15 -33.63
N LEU A 696 -54.27 47.10 -34.36
CA LEU A 696 -54.60 46.91 -35.78
C LEU A 696 -56.09 46.66 -36.00
N VAL A 697 -56.74 45.87 -35.14
CA VAL A 697 -58.19 45.61 -35.19
C VAL A 697 -58.99 46.87 -34.86
N GLU A 698 -58.56 47.66 -33.88
CA GLU A 698 -59.18 48.97 -33.58
C GLU A 698 -59.04 49.93 -34.77
N LEU A 699 -57.84 50.06 -35.35
CA LEU A 699 -57.60 50.87 -36.56
C LEU A 699 -58.51 50.46 -37.72
N TRP A 700 -58.73 49.15 -37.90
CA TRP A 700 -59.63 48.62 -38.91
C TRP A 700 -61.10 48.97 -38.64
N HIS A 701 -61.57 48.82 -37.39
CA HIS A 701 -62.91 49.23 -36.98
C HIS A 701 -63.16 50.73 -37.16
N TRP A 702 -62.18 51.57 -36.77
CA TRP A 702 -62.25 53.01 -37.00
C TRP A 702 -62.28 53.35 -38.49
N SER A 703 -61.52 52.65 -39.33
CA SER A 703 -61.54 52.85 -40.79
C SER A 703 -62.88 52.45 -41.41
N LEU A 704 -63.52 51.37 -40.95
CA LEU A 704 -64.84 50.93 -41.42
C LEU A 704 -65.96 51.88 -40.97
N LEU A 705 -65.91 52.37 -39.73
CA LEU A 705 -66.82 53.42 -39.25
C LEU A 705 -66.67 54.71 -40.04
N PHE A 706 -65.43 55.08 -40.39
CA PHE A 706 -65.16 56.26 -41.21
C PHE A 706 -65.69 56.09 -42.64
N ALA A 707 -65.50 54.91 -43.25
CA ALA A 707 -66.05 54.59 -44.56
C ALA A 707 -67.60 54.60 -44.57
N GLY A 708 -68.22 54.06 -43.52
CA GLY A 708 -69.68 54.11 -43.32
C GLY A 708 -70.21 55.53 -43.15
N LEU A 709 -69.50 56.38 -42.41
CA LEU A 709 -69.83 57.82 -42.26
C LEU A 709 -69.71 58.59 -43.58
N ILE A 710 -68.68 58.31 -44.38
CA ILE A 710 -68.52 58.89 -45.72
C ILE A 710 -69.67 58.45 -46.62
N TYR A 711 -70.02 57.16 -46.61
CA TYR A 711 -71.12 56.62 -47.41
C TYR A 711 -72.48 57.22 -47.01
N ALA A 712 -72.75 57.34 -45.70
CA ALA A 712 -73.97 57.96 -45.19
C ALA A 712 -74.06 59.47 -45.52
N TYR A 713 -72.92 60.18 -45.50
CA TYR A 713 -72.87 61.60 -45.86
C TYR A 713 -73.07 61.82 -47.37
N ASP A 714 -72.40 61.03 -48.22
CA ASP A 714 -72.51 61.14 -49.68
C ASP A 714 -73.90 60.69 -50.17
N ALA A 715 -74.59 59.78 -49.46
CA ALA A 715 -75.98 59.41 -49.72
C ALA A 715 -77.00 60.53 -49.40
N VAL A 716 -76.71 61.40 -48.42
CA VAL A 716 -77.59 62.52 -48.04
C VAL A 716 -77.31 63.79 -48.85
N ASN A 717 -76.09 63.96 -49.40
CA ASN A 717 -75.68 65.12 -50.19
C ASN A 717 -74.96 64.70 -51.50
N PRO A 718 -75.69 64.34 -52.58
CA PRO A 718 -75.10 63.83 -53.82
C PRO A 718 -74.33 64.87 -54.68
N GLY A 719 -74.08 66.08 -54.16
CA GLY A 719 -73.34 67.15 -54.84
C GLY A 719 -72.08 67.64 -54.12
N ALA A 720 -71.73 67.09 -52.96
CA ALA A 720 -70.57 67.53 -52.17
C ALA A 720 -69.93 66.34 -51.45
N SER A 721 -68.96 65.67 -52.09
CA SER A 721 -68.30 64.53 -51.46
C SER A 721 -67.48 64.96 -50.25
N LEU A 722 -67.70 64.31 -49.10
CA LEU A 722 -66.97 64.58 -47.85
C LEU A 722 -65.45 64.38 -48.00
N ILE A 723 -65.05 63.53 -48.95
CA ILE A 723 -63.64 63.25 -49.29
C ILE A 723 -62.93 64.52 -49.82
N CYS A 724 -63.63 65.38 -50.56
CA CYS A 724 -63.06 66.64 -51.06
C CYS A 724 -62.87 67.69 -49.94
N TYR A 725 -63.72 67.71 -48.92
CA TYR A 725 -63.62 68.64 -47.79
C TYR A 725 -62.50 68.28 -46.80
N ILE A 726 -62.24 66.99 -46.59
CA ILE A 726 -61.17 66.51 -45.71
C ILE A 726 -59.79 66.74 -46.35
N GLY A 727 -59.68 66.64 -47.68
CA GLY A 727 -58.46 66.97 -48.42
C GLY A 727 -58.04 68.45 -48.33
N MET A 728 -59.00 69.37 -48.20
CA MET A 728 -58.74 70.81 -48.00
C MET A 728 -58.28 71.15 -46.57
N PHE A 729 -58.64 70.36 -45.56
CA PHE A 729 -58.32 70.65 -44.15
C PHE A 729 -56.92 70.16 -43.72
N MET A 730 -56.32 69.22 -44.45
CA MET A 730 -55.01 68.62 -44.12
C MET A 730 -53.81 69.25 -44.83
N ASN A 731 -54.00 70.23 -45.73
CA ASN A 731 -52.89 70.85 -46.47
C ASN A 731 -53.16 72.35 -46.75
N PRO A 732 -52.75 73.27 -45.85
CA PRO A 732 -53.16 74.69 -45.91
C PRO A 732 -52.36 75.58 -46.90
N GLU A 733 -51.39 75.05 -47.66
CA GLU A 733 -50.50 75.86 -48.53
C GLU A 733 -50.82 75.79 -50.03
N LEU A 734 -51.90 75.11 -50.45
CA LEU A 734 -52.50 75.33 -51.77
C LEU A 734 -53.58 76.40 -51.66
N GLY A 735 -53.10 77.56 -51.22
CA GLY A 735 -53.90 78.74 -51.05
C GLY A 735 -53.03 79.98 -51.19
N SER A 736 -53.17 80.80 -52.21
CA SER A 736 -52.94 82.24 -52.01
C SER A 736 -54.17 83.15 -52.20
N CYS A 737 -55.34 82.76 -52.68
CA CYS A 737 -55.59 81.78 -53.72
C CYS A 737 -55.78 80.32 -53.27
N GLY A 738 -56.51 80.00 -52.23
CA GLY A 738 -56.80 80.78 -51.03
C GLY A 738 -57.52 79.88 -50.06
#